data_AF-A0A8C6UE47-F1
#
_entry.id   AF-A0A8C6UE47-F1
#
_cell.length_a   1.000
_cell.length_b   1.000
_cell.length_c   1.000
_cell.angle_alpha   90.00
_cell.angle_beta   90.00
_cell.angle_gamma   90.00
#
_symmetry.space_group_name_H-M   'P 1'
#
loop_
_entity.id
_entity.type
_entity.pdbx_description
1 polymer ?
#
loop_
_entity_poly.entity_id
_entity_poly.type
_entity_poly.pdbx_seq_one_letter_code
_entity_poly.pdbx_strand_id
1 'polypeptide(L)'
;FMYILCPPVDPVHGPQSVNVVDVRARQLTVQWETFGYAVTRCHSYNLTVQYQYVFNQQEFAAEELIQTSSHYTLRGLRPFVTVRLRLVLANPEGSKESEEIVKQTEEDVPGSVPVESLQNTAYEDKIFLQWKAPNETNGVITLYEITYKALSSWDPSADLSTQRGRVFKLQNETQHLFVGLFPGTTYFFTLKASTNKGFGPPVTTRITTKIAAPMMPEYESETPLNETETTITILLKPAQSRGAPISAYQLVVKELRKSKSRRAAEDPQCFSAPFNFRNASILDSPYYMAAELPPSSLTMVQPFTVGDNKSYGGFWNPPLSPAKSYSIYFQAVSRSNGETKISCVRLANKGAVIQDSDAMEPEKQVDSTVKMAGVIAGILMFIIILLGLLLAFKRRRHAYSYSYYLKLAKKQKETASSSTQQREMGPVSTADKSTTKVSTLRKDDPFSTSSQELNGFDSSQVSLSQPSLTLQSFPYAGCESVELSYQSAIRVADLLQHITQMKCGQGYGFKEEYEVSLGRGTGRPWDTAKKDENRNKNRYGNIVAYDHTRVRLPLLEGEPHSDYINANYIDVIYRSPPVRLSLCPAGPMQETVRDFWRMVWQENSASIVMVTNLVEVGRVSRMDYIKVTLIETEPLAEYVIRTFSVQKKGHHEIRELRQFHFTSWPDHGVPCYATGLLGFIRQVKFLNPPDAGPIVVHCSAGAGRTGCFIAVDIMLDMAENEGVVDIFNCIRELRSQRVNMVQTEEQYVFVHDAILEACLCGNTAIPVCEFRAVYYNISRIDPQTNSSQVKDEFQTLNIVTPRVRPEDCSVGLLPRNHDKNRSMDVLSADRCLPFLISVDGESSNYINAALMDSHKQPAAFIVTQHPLPNTMADFWRLVFDYNCSSIVMLNEMDAAQLCMQYWPEKSSCCYGPIQVEFISADIDEDIINRIFRICNMARPQDGYRLVQHFQFIGWPAYRDTPLSKRSILQLVRRLAKWQEQYDGGDGRTVVHCLTGGGRSGTFCAICSINEMIQQQNIVDVFHTVKTLRNNKTHMVETLVSTSPLCTYMWL
;
A
#
# COMPACT_ATOMS: atom_id res chain seq x y z
N PHE A 1 -55.97 4.58 2.50
CA PHE A 1 -55.48 4.65 3.90
C PHE A 1 -56.21 3.60 4.74
N MET A 2 -55.73 2.36 4.77
CA MET A 2 -56.07 1.37 5.81
C MET A 2 -55.09 0.19 5.70
N TYR A 3 -54.07 0.20 6.56
CA TYR A 3 -53.28 -1.00 6.84
C TYR A 3 -53.30 -1.21 8.34
N ILE A 4 -53.39 -2.48 8.75
CA ILE A 4 -53.45 -2.86 10.15
C ILE A 4 -52.06 -2.65 10.74
N LEU A 5 -51.87 -1.50 11.40
CA LEU A 5 -50.78 -1.33 12.34
C LEU A 5 -51.00 -2.35 13.47
N CYS A 6 -50.22 -3.42 13.47
CA CYS A 6 -49.80 -3.96 14.74
C CYS A 6 -49.19 -2.79 15.55
N PRO A 7 -49.47 -2.66 16.85
CA PRO A 7 -48.71 -1.72 17.67
C PRO A 7 -47.21 -2.07 17.49
N PRO A 8 -46.32 -1.08 17.48
CA PRO A 8 -44.90 -1.37 17.55
C PRO A 8 -44.65 -2.12 18.87
N VAL A 9 -43.75 -3.09 18.83
CA VAL A 9 -43.38 -3.95 19.96
C VAL A 9 -41.86 -4.11 19.94
N ASP A 10 -41.26 -4.39 21.09
CA ASP A 10 -39.92 -4.99 21.19
C ASP A 10 -39.62 -5.98 20.05
N PRO A 11 -38.36 -6.04 19.56
CA PRO A 11 -37.93 -7.14 18.71
C PRO A 11 -38.25 -8.49 19.38
N VAL A 12 -38.74 -9.46 18.61
CA VAL A 12 -39.27 -10.74 19.15
C VAL A 12 -38.17 -11.54 19.86
N HIS A 13 -36.94 -11.43 19.36
CA HIS A 13 -35.73 -11.97 19.97
C HIS A 13 -34.52 -11.14 19.50
N GLY A 14 -33.37 -11.32 20.15
CA GLY A 14 -32.12 -10.73 19.70
C GLY A 14 -31.55 -11.41 18.46
N PRO A 15 -30.40 -10.95 17.95
CA PRO A 15 -29.69 -11.58 16.85
C PRO A 15 -29.40 -13.06 17.12
N GLN A 16 -29.83 -13.94 16.21
CA GLN A 16 -29.63 -15.39 16.28
C GLN A 16 -28.56 -15.86 15.28
N SER A 17 -28.09 -17.09 15.48
CA SER A 17 -27.05 -17.72 14.65
C SER A 17 -25.76 -16.89 14.55
N VAL A 18 -25.46 -16.08 15.56
CA VAL A 18 -24.32 -15.14 15.56
C VAL A 18 -23.01 -15.90 15.72
N ASN A 19 -22.14 -15.81 14.72
CA ASN A 19 -20.88 -16.56 14.63
C ASN A 19 -19.72 -15.66 14.18
N VAL A 20 -18.51 -15.91 14.69
CA VAL A 20 -17.28 -15.27 14.18
C VAL A 20 -16.73 -16.11 13.03
N VAL A 21 -16.74 -15.54 11.82
CA VAL A 21 -16.39 -16.22 10.57
C VAL A 21 -14.99 -15.88 10.05
N ASP A 22 -14.41 -14.75 10.48
CA ASP A 22 -13.00 -14.40 10.26
C ASP A 22 -12.39 -13.87 11.57
N VAL A 23 -11.16 -14.29 11.86
CA VAL A 23 -10.39 -13.90 13.03
C VAL A 23 -9.01 -13.51 12.57
N ARG A 24 -8.61 -12.25 12.80
CA ARG A 24 -7.27 -11.75 12.52
C ARG A 24 -6.73 -11.01 13.75
N ALA A 25 -5.51 -10.53 13.68
CA ALA A 25 -4.88 -9.82 14.79
C ALA A 25 -5.60 -8.52 15.20
N ARG A 26 -6.20 -7.80 14.23
CA ARG A 26 -6.79 -6.47 14.47
C ARG A 26 -8.24 -6.32 14.00
N GLN A 27 -8.88 -7.45 13.66
CA GLN A 27 -10.30 -7.48 13.28
C GLN A 27 -10.96 -8.83 13.59
N LEU A 28 -12.27 -8.80 13.83
CA LEU A 28 -13.16 -9.95 13.92
C LEU A 28 -14.35 -9.72 12.99
N THR A 29 -14.66 -10.67 12.11
CA THR A 29 -15.88 -10.61 11.30
C THR A 29 -16.95 -11.50 11.91
N VAL A 30 -18.05 -10.88 12.33
CA VAL A 30 -19.26 -11.54 12.82
C VAL A 30 -20.29 -11.64 11.70
N GLN A 31 -21.01 -12.76 11.65
CA GLN A 31 -22.15 -13.02 10.77
C GLN A 31 -23.33 -13.49 11.62
N TRP A 32 -24.55 -13.17 11.22
CA TRP A 32 -25.79 -13.56 11.90
C TRP A 32 -26.92 -13.84 10.89
N GLU A 33 -28.05 -14.32 11.38
CA GLU A 33 -29.24 -14.59 10.57
C GLU A 33 -30.02 -13.29 10.28
N THR A 34 -30.33 -13.02 9.01
CA THR A 34 -30.94 -11.76 8.56
C THR A 34 -32.36 -11.57 9.08
N PHE A 35 -32.65 -10.41 9.71
CA PHE A 35 -33.96 -10.12 10.29
C PHE A 35 -34.96 -9.62 9.25
N GLY A 36 -36.14 -10.26 9.21
CA GLY A 36 -37.33 -9.72 8.55
C GLY A 36 -38.27 -9.01 9.53
N TYR A 37 -39.32 -8.36 9.02
CA TYR A 37 -40.32 -7.64 9.82
C TYR A 37 -40.95 -8.48 10.95
N ALA A 38 -41.07 -9.80 10.76
CA ALA A 38 -41.55 -10.73 11.78
C ALA A 38 -40.71 -10.72 13.08
N VAL A 39 -39.40 -10.43 12.97
CA VAL A 39 -38.44 -10.33 14.08
C VAL A 39 -38.34 -8.90 14.60
N THR A 40 -38.16 -7.92 13.70
CA THR A 40 -37.88 -6.52 14.09
C THR A 40 -39.13 -5.75 14.55
N ARG A 41 -40.33 -6.19 14.12
CA ARG A 41 -41.66 -5.56 14.33
C ARG A 41 -41.80 -4.10 13.88
N CYS A 42 -40.74 -3.52 13.34
CA CYS A 42 -40.69 -2.18 12.79
C CYS A 42 -39.84 -2.16 11.50
N HIS A 43 -40.15 -1.22 10.60
CA HIS A 43 -39.36 -0.92 9.41
C HIS A 43 -38.11 -0.06 9.72
N SER A 44 -38.06 0.54 10.92
CA SER A 44 -36.89 1.26 11.43
C SER A 44 -36.37 0.55 12.68
N TYR A 45 -35.11 0.13 12.62
CA TYR A 45 -34.38 -0.49 13.72
C TYR A 45 -32.89 -0.16 13.59
N ASN A 46 -32.20 -0.14 14.72
CA ASN A 46 -30.74 -0.06 14.80
C ASN A 46 -30.20 -1.44 15.21
N LEU A 47 -29.03 -1.80 14.69
CA LEU A 47 -28.24 -2.92 15.17
C LEU A 47 -26.89 -2.36 15.61
N THR A 48 -26.51 -2.55 16.87
CA THR A 48 -25.17 -2.18 17.36
C THR A 48 -24.37 -3.43 17.70
N VAL A 49 -23.04 -3.35 17.56
CA VAL A 49 -22.13 -4.26 18.26
C VAL A 49 -21.62 -3.55 19.50
N GLN A 50 -21.76 -4.21 20.65
CA GLN A 50 -21.07 -3.82 21.88
C GLN A 50 -19.92 -4.79 22.10
N TYR A 51 -18.72 -4.29 22.36
CA TYR A 51 -17.53 -5.11 22.57
C TYR A 51 -16.64 -4.57 23.69
N GLN A 52 -15.97 -5.49 24.37
CA GLN A 52 -15.05 -5.20 25.47
C GLN A 52 -13.83 -6.13 25.45
N TYR A 53 -12.66 -5.61 25.83
CA TYR A 53 -11.43 -6.39 25.98
C TYR A 53 -10.50 -5.77 27.05
N VAL A 54 -9.61 -6.60 27.61
CA VAL A 54 -8.60 -6.15 28.58
C VAL A 54 -7.23 -6.12 27.91
N PHE A 55 -6.48 -5.03 28.06
CA PHE A 55 -5.11 -4.89 27.59
C PHE A 55 -4.29 -4.05 28.58
N ASN A 56 -3.08 -4.52 28.94
CA ASN A 56 -2.20 -3.85 29.91
C ASN A 56 -2.87 -3.38 31.21
N GLN A 57 -3.74 -4.23 31.79
CA GLN A 57 -4.55 -3.96 33.00
C GLN A 57 -5.58 -2.82 32.85
N GLN A 58 -5.84 -2.36 31.63
CA GLN A 58 -6.93 -1.43 31.31
C GLN A 58 -8.06 -2.17 30.60
N GLU A 59 -9.30 -1.83 30.96
CA GLU A 59 -10.51 -2.28 30.26
C GLU A 59 -10.85 -1.28 29.15
N PHE A 60 -11.12 -1.82 27.96
CA PHE A 60 -11.61 -1.08 26.80
C PHE A 60 -13.00 -1.60 26.47
N ALA A 61 -13.99 -0.72 26.38
CA ALA A 61 -15.35 -1.04 25.97
C ALA A 61 -15.85 0.02 24.97
N ALA A 62 -16.57 -0.42 23.95
CA ALA A 62 -17.11 0.46 22.91
C ALA A 62 -18.39 -0.12 22.27
N GLU A 63 -19.15 0.74 21.60
CA GLU A 63 -20.36 0.41 20.87
C GLU A 63 -20.31 1.04 19.48
N GLU A 64 -20.59 0.27 18.43
CA GLU A 64 -20.57 0.73 17.04
C GLU A 64 -21.87 0.34 16.31
N LEU A 65 -22.44 1.29 15.58
CA LEU A 65 -23.66 1.10 14.79
C LEU A 65 -23.37 0.35 13.48
N ILE A 66 -24.07 -0.75 13.26
CA ILE A 66 -23.93 -1.60 12.09
C ILE A 66 -24.85 -1.10 10.96
N GLN A 67 -24.27 -0.84 9.79
CA GLN A 67 -24.97 -0.43 8.57
C GLN A 67 -25.22 -1.59 7.58
N THR A 68 -24.73 -2.80 7.89
CA THR A 68 -24.78 -3.99 7.03
C THR A 68 -25.71 -5.06 7.60
N SER A 69 -26.50 -5.74 6.76
CA SER A 69 -27.66 -6.52 7.22
C SER A 69 -27.42 -7.96 7.67
N SER A 70 -26.27 -8.57 7.35
CA SER A 70 -25.99 -10.00 7.61
C SER A 70 -24.64 -10.29 8.26
N HIS A 71 -23.70 -9.36 8.18
CA HIS A 71 -22.34 -9.51 8.70
C HIS A 71 -21.72 -8.13 8.95
N TYR A 72 -20.74 -8.07 9.84
CA TYR A 72 -20.00 -6.84 10.16
C TYR A 72 -18.56 -7.21 10.56
N THR A 73 -17.60 -6.38 10.18
CA THR A 73 -16.19 -6.58 10.54
C THR A 73 -15.79 -5.51 11.54
N LEU A 74 -15.66 -5.91 12.81
CA LEU A 74 -15.12 -5.11 13.88
C LEU A 74 -13.62 -4.91 13.64
N ARG A 75 -13.14 -3.66 13.63
CA ARG A 75 -11.76 -3.28 13.27
C ARG A 75 -11.08 -2.52 14.41
N GLY A 76 -9.77 -2.30 14.29
CA GLY A 76 -8.99 -1.52 15.26
C GLY A 76 -8.67 -2.26 16.56
N LEU A 77 -8.98 -3.57 16.63
CA LEU A 77 -8.69 -4.41 17.80
C LEU A 77 -7.18 -4.59 18.01
N ARG A 78 -6.79 -4.90 19.25
CA ARG A 78 -5.41 -5.23 19.60
C ARG A 78 -5.08 -6.71 19.26
N PRO A 79 -3.86 -7.03 18.82
CA PRO A 79 -3.40 -8.41 18.65
C PRO A 79 -3.42 -9.23 19.94
N PHE A 80 -3.72 -10.52 19.81
CA PHE A 80 -3.71 -11.55 20.86
C PHE A 80 -4.59 -11.27 22.11
N VAL A 81 -5.51 -10.31 22.07
CA VAL A 81 -6.43 -10.03 23.20
C VAL A 81 -7.70 -10.87 23.11
N THR A 82 -8.29 -11.20 24.25
CA THR A 82 -9.63 -11.80 24.30
C THR A 82 -10.69 -10.70 24.27
N VAL A 83 -11.48 -10.67 23.20
CA VAL A 83 -12.63 -9.78 23.02
C VAL A 83 -13.89 -10.53 23.42
N ARG A 84 -14.74 -9.89 24.21
CA ARG A 84 -16.14 -10.27 24.42
C ARG A 84 -17.00 -9.32 23.60
N LEU A 85 -17.99 -9.82 22.88
CA LEU A 85 -18.90 -8.99 22.10
C LEU A 85 -20.33 -9.55 22.09
N ARG A 86 -21.30 -8.66 21.91
CA ARG A 86 -22.71 -8.97 21.71
C ARG A 86 -23.31 -8.04 20.66
N LEU A 87 -24.35 -8.49 19.96
CA LEU A 87 -25.13 -7.67 19.05
C LEU A 87 -26.43 -7.26 19.72
N VAL A 88 -26.78 -5.96 19.66
CA VAL A 88 -28.02 -5.43 20.24
C VAL A 88 -28.91 -4.94 19.10
N LEU A 89 -30.05 -5.60 18.92
CA LEU A 89 -31.11 -5.19 18.00
C LEU A 89 -32.08 -4.29 18.78
N ALA A 90 -32.25 -3.04 18.33
CA ALA A 90 -33.10 -2.05 18.99
C ALA A 90 -34.07 -1.42 17.99
N ASN A 91 -35.32 -1.19 18.42
CA ASN A 91 -36.30 -0.36 17.71
C ASN A 91 -36.80 0.74 18.68
N PRO A 92 -37.74 1.63 18.28
CA PRO A 92 -38.19 2.72 19.14
C PRO A 92 -38.84 2.30 20.47
N GLU A 93 -39.34 1.07 20.59
CA GLU A 93 -40.03 0.58 21.79
C GLU A 93 -39.09 -0.14 22.76
N GLY A 94 -38.11 -0.88 22.24
CA GLY A 94 -37.23 -1.69 23.05
C GLY A 94 -36.10 -2.38 22.29
N SER A 95 -35.29 -3.17 23.01
CA SER A 95 -34.13 -3.87 22.46
C SER A 95 -34.04 -5.33 22.92
N LYS A 96 -33.23 -6.11 22.19
CA LYS A 96 -32.85 -7.49 22.52
C LYS A 96 -31.39 -7.75 22.13
N GLU A 97 -30.68 -8.46 22.97
CA GLU A 97 -29.27 -8.80 22.79
C GLU A 97 -29.09 -10.23 22.23
N SER A 98 -27.95 -10.48 21.57
CA SER A 98 -27.46 -11.84 21.29
C SER A 98 -26.84 -12.47 22.54
N GLU A 99 -26.48 -13.75 22.45
CA GLU A 99 -25.52 -14.36 23.39
C GLU A 99 -24.15 -13.63 23.34
N GLU A 100 -23.38 -13.67 24.44
CA GLU A 100 -22.02 -13.12 24.46
C GLU A 100 -21.05 -14.04 23.72
N ILE A 101 -20.43 -13.52 22.68
CA ILE A 101 -19.37 -14.17 21.92
C ILE A 101 -18.02 -13.80 22.54
N VAL A 102 -17.26 -14.80 22.96
CA VAL A 102 -15.87 -14.63 23.45
C VAL A 102 -14.89 -15.17 22.41
N LYS A 103 -14.00 -14.32 21.90
CA LYS A 103 -13.01 -14.69 20.87
C LYS A 103 -11.68 -13.99 21.09
N GLN A 104 -10.57 -14.74 21.00
CA GLN A 104 -9.23 -14.16 20.97
C GLN A 104 -8.87 -13.72 19.55
N THR A 105 -8.30 -12.53 19.39
CA THR A 105 -7.66 -12.11 18.12
C THR A 105 -6.38 -12.91 17.88
N GLU A 106 -5.95 -13.01 16.61
CA GLU A 106 -4.68 -13.67 16.31
C GLU A 106 -3.46 -12.91 16.88
N GLU A 107 -2.34 -13.60 16.96
CA GLU A 107 -1.03 -12.97 17.12
C GLU A 107 -0.68 -12.07 15.92
N ASP A 108 0.22 -11.11 16.16
CA ASP A 108 0.86 -10.24 15.17
C ASP A 108 2.38 -10.24 15.44
N VAL A 109 3.17 -9.47 14.68
CA VAL A 109 4.58 -9.25 15.05
C VAL A 109 4.68 -8.39 16.32
N PRO A 110 5.68 -8.62 17.20
CA PRO A 110 5.87 -7.80 18.40
C PRO A 110 6.17 -6.33 18.06
N GLY A 111 5.97 -5.44 19.02
CA GLY A 111 6.59 -4.12 19.04
C GLY A 111 8.11 -4.19 19.24
N SER A 112 8.77 -3.03 19.25
CA SER A 112 10.21 -2.95 19.52
C SER A 112 10.53 -3.28 20.98
N VAL A 113 11.74 -3.79 21.21
CA VAL A 113 12.30 -3.91 22.56
C VAL A 113 12.58 -2.50 23.11
N PRO A 114 12.17 -2.17 24.36
CA PRO A 114 12.33 -0.81 24.89
C PRO A 114 13.81 -0.39 24.94
N VAL A 115 14.14 0.76 24.33
CA VAL A 115 15.51 1.31 24.26
C VAL A 115 16.11 1.45 25.66
N GLU A 116 15.32 1.96 26.61
CA GLU A 116 15.64 2.13 28.03
C GLU A 116 15.96 0.82 28.77
N SER A 117 15.61 -0.34 28.20
CA SER A 117 15.94 -1.65 28.77
C SER A 117 17.32 -2.19 28.35
N LEU A 118 17.99 -1.55 27.38
CA LEU A 118 19.26 -2.00 26.80
C LEU A 118 20.46 -1.70 27.70
N GLN A 119 20.67 -2.54 28.71
CA GLN A 119 21.85 -2.49 29.55
C GLN A 119 23.03 -3.17 28.85
N ASN A 120 24.22 -2.56 28.91
CA ASN A 120 25.42 -3.10 28.28
C ASN A 120 26.68 -2.84 29.11
N THR A 121 27.72 -3.64 28.89
CA THR A 121 29.03 -3.48 29.54
C THR A 121 30.13 -3.98 28.62
N ALA A 122 31.11 -3.12 28.35
CA ALA A 122 32.22 -3.39 27.44
C ALA A 122 33.51 -3.76 28.19
N TYR A 123 34.17 -4.81 27.70
CA TYR A 123 35.49 -5.30 28.12
C TYR A 123 36.48 -5.15 26.96
N GLU A 124 37.70 -5.69 27.07
CA GLU A 124 38.70 -5.64 26.01
C GLU A 124 38.29 -6.48 24.79
N ASP A 125 37.88 -7.74 25.00
CA ASP A 125 37.56 -8.71 23.92
C ASP A 125 36.09 -9.16 23.92
N LYS A 126 35.24 -8.51 24.73
CA LYS A 126 33.87 -8.95 25.03
C LYS A 126 32.90 -7.77 25.23
N ILE A 127 31.64 -7.97 24.88
CA ILE A 127 30.53 -7.06 25.19
C ILE A 127 29.39 -7.87 25.81
N PHE A 128 28.95 -7.49 27.00
CA PHE A 128 27.71 -7.98 27.61
C PHE A 128 26.55 -7.07 27.19
N LEU A 129 25.41 -7.66 26.84
CA LEU A 129 24.17 -6.98 26.45
C LEU A 129 22.98 -7.67 27.10
N GLN A 130 22.07 -6.89 27.70
CA GLN A 130 20.86 -7.35 28.39
C GLN A 130 19.68 -6.45 28.02
N TRP A 131 18.48 -7.03 27.97
CA TRP A 131 17.24 -6.36 27.57
C TRP A 131 16.02 -6.88 28.35
N LYS A 132 14.86 -6.24 28.13
CA LYS A 132 13.52 -6.74 28.52
C LYS A 132 12.72 -7.14 27.27
N ALA A 133 11.58 -7.80 27.46
CA ALA A 133 10.63 -8.07 26.38
C ALA A 133 9.99 -6.78 25.84
N PRO A 134 9.43 -6.79 24.61
CA PRO A 134 8.60 -5.70 24.10
C PRO A 134 7.42 -5.38 25.02
N ASN A 135 7.08 -4.09 25.17
CA ASN A 135 5.90 -3.66 25.94
C ASN A 135 4.58 -4.03 25.24
N GLU A 136 4.60 -4.11 23.90
CA GLU A 136 3.53 -4.67 23.07
C GLU A 136 4.03 -6.00 22.50
N THR A 137 3.78 -7.13 23.16
CA THR A 137 4.25 -8.44 22.66
C THR A 137 3.47 -8.93 21.46
N ASN A 138 2.21 -8.48 21.33
CA ASN A 138 1.25 -8.82 20.26
C ASN A 138 1.04 -10.34 20.04
N GLY A 139 1.38 -11.15 21.03
CA GLY A 139 1.41 -12.60 20.97
C GLY A 139 2.41 -13.19 21.96
N VAL A 140 2.80 -14.44 21.74
CA VAL A 140 3.82 -15.15 22.53
C VAL A 140 5.18 -14.91 21.87
N ILE A 141 6.10 -14.28 22.59
CA ILE A 141 7.48 -14.11 22.09
C ILE A 141 8.10 -15.50 21.90
N THR A 142 8.66 -15.77 20.73
CA THR A 142 9.31 -17.03 20.37
C THR A 142 10.83 -16.92 20.45
N LEU A 143 11.40 -15.88 19.85
CA LEU A 143 12.83 -15.65 19.72
C LEU A 143 13.18 -14.16 19.84
N TYR A 144 14.46 -13.91 20.10
CA TYR A 144 15.17 -12.67 19.79
C TYR A 144 16.28 -12.98 18.77
N GLU A 145 16.43 -12.15 17.73
CA GLU A 145 17.65 -12.12 16.90
C GLU A 145 18.46 -10.88 17.29
N ILE A 146 19.74 -11.09 17.61
CA ILE A 146 20.73 -10.01 17.77
C ILE A 146 21.77 -10.14 16.66
N THR A 147 21.89 -9.13 15.81
CA THR A 147 22.98 -9.03 14.82
C THR A 147 24.00 -7.98 15.27
N TYR A 148 25.27 -8.20 14.92
CA TYR A 148 26.35 -7.26 15.22
C TYR A 148 27.32 -7.11 14.05
N LYS A 149 27.91 -5.93 13.92
CA LYS A 149 29.01 -5.64 12.98
C LYS A 149 29.95 -4.59 13.57
N ALA A 150 31.25 -4.74 13.39
CA ALA A 150 32.19 -3.66 13.60
C ALA A 150 31.92 -2.50 12.62
N LEU A 151 32.14 -1.26 13.06
CA LEU A 151 32.07 -0.06 12.24
C LEU A 151 33.46 0.56 12.02
N SER A 152 34.26 0.62 13.08
CA SER A 152 35.59 1.23 13.10
C SER A 152 36.39 0.72 14.31
N SER A 153 37.71 0.75 14.21
CA SER A 153 38.63 0.55 15.33
C SER A 153 39.52 1.77 15.48
N TRP A 154 40.01 2.02 16.70
CA TRP A 154 41.11 2.97 16.90
C TRP A 154 42.45 2.40 16.45
N ASP A 155 42.55 1.07 16.26
CA ASP A 155 43.73 0.39 15.70
C ASP A 155 43.68 0.35 14.16
N PRO A 156 44.60 1.02 13.44
CA PRO A 156 44.59 1.02 11.98
C PRO A 156 44.94 -0.34 11.35
N SER A 157 45.48 -1.29 12.14
CA SER A 157 45.90 -2.61 11.65
C SER A 157 44.81 -3.69 11.76
N ALA A 158 43.65 -3.38 12.33
CA ALA A 158 42.59 -4.34 12.63
C ALA A 158 41.70 -4.64 11.41
N ASP A 159 41.74 -5.88 10.90
CA ASP A 159 40.79 -6.34 9.86
C ASP A 159 39.38 -6.56 10.42
N LEU A 160 38.49 -5.62 10.12
CA LEU A 160 37.08 -5.66 10.57
C LEU A 160 36.17 -6.54 9.69
N SER A 161 36.67 -7.11 8.58
CA SER A 161 35.85 -7.87 7.61
C SER A 161 35.18 -9.12 8.22
N THR A 162 35.86 -9.73 9.19
CA THR A 162 35.44 -10.92 9.94
C THR A 162 34.59 -10.58 11.17
N GLN A 163 34.60 -9.32 11.63
CA GLN A 163 34.01 -8.89 12.90
C GLN A 163 32.50 -8.57 12.80
N ARG A 164 31.73 -9.56 12.36
CA ARG A 164 30.27 -9.50 12.20
C ARG A 164 29.61 -10.86 12.47
N GLY A 165 28.37 -10.86 12.95
CA GLY A 165 27.64 -12.10 13.21
C GLY A 165 26.18 -11.91 13.58
N ARG A 166 25.49 -13.03 13.84
CA ARG A 166 24.13 -13.05 14.39
C ARG A 166 23.97 -14.15 15.43
N VAL A 167 23.13 -13.86 16.42
CA VAL A 167 22.84 -14.72 17.58
C VAL A 167 21.33 -14.81 17.72
N PHE A 168 20.81 -16.01 17.99
CA PHE A 168 19.41 -16.22 18.37
C PHE A 168 19.33 -16.55 19.85
N LYS A 169 18.27 -16.06 20.50
CA LYS A 169 17.95 -16.29 21.90
C LYS A 169 16.47 -16.66 22.05
N LEU A 170 16.18 -17.60 22.95
CA LEU A 170 14.80 -18.00 23.26
C LEU A 170 14.09 -16.92 24.11
N GLN A 171 12.77 -16.99 24.21
CA GLN A 171 11.93 -16.03 24.95
C GLN A 171 12.37 -15.73 26.39
N ASN A 172 13.05 -16.67 27.04
CA ASN A 172 13.54 -16.58 28.43
C ASN A 172 15.01 -16.15 28.54
N GLU A 173 15.71 -15.89 27.43
CA GLU A 173 17.13 -15.56 27.40
C GLU A 173 17.37 -14.08 27.02
N THR A 174 16.96 -13.15 27.89
CA THR A 174 17.06 -11.69 27.60
C THR A 174 18.45 -11.09 27.83
N GLN A 175 19.51 -11.88 27.66
CA GLN A 175 20.91 -11.47 27.83
C GLN A 175 21.88 -12.30 26.97
N HIS A 176 22.99 -11.69 26.56
CA HIS A 176 24.09 -12.37 25.86
C HIS A 176 25.45 -11.73 26.14
N LEU A 177 26.50 -12.55 26.11
CA LEU A 177 27.90 -12.14 26.18
C LEU A 177 28.57 -12.45 24.85
N PHE A 178 28.82 -11.43 24.04
CA PHE A 178 29.63 -11.52 22.83
C PHE A 178 31.11 -11.63 23.21
N VAL A 179 31.85 -12.52 22.56
CA VAL A 179 33.26 -12.83 22.87
C VAL A 179 34.09 -12.95 21.58
N GLY A 180 35.40 -12.76 21.66
CA GLY A 180 36.27 -12.76 20.49
C GLY A 180 36.17 -11.48 19.66
N LEU A 181 35.69 -10.40 20.28
CA LEU A 181 35.66 -9.07 19.69
C LEU A 181 37.06 -8.45 19.72
N PHE A 182 37.33 -7.54 18.81
CA PHE A 182 38.60 -6.82 18.75
C PHE A 182 38.59 -5.65 19.74
N PRO A 183 39.66 -5.44 20.54
CA PRO A 183 39.78 -4.28 21.43
C PRO A 183 39.70 -2.94 20.68
N GLY A 184 39.30 -1.87 21.40
CA GLY A 184 39.13 -0.52 20.87
C GLY A 184 38.24 -0.37 19.62
N THR A 185 37.40 -1.38 19.34
CA THR A 185 36.55 -1.44 18.16
C THR A 185 35.10 -1.10 18.52
N THR A 186 34.47 -0.26 17.71
CA THR A 186 33.08 0.17 17.86
C THR A 186 32.16 -0.74 17.06
N TYR A 187 31.25 -1.41 17.76
CA TYR A 187 30.28 -2.34 17.19
C TYR A 187 28.88 -1.72 17.14
N PHE A 188 28.17 -2.00 16.07
CA PHE A 188 26.76 -1.71 15.88
C PHE A 188 25.94 -2.98 16.10
N PHE A 189 25.03 -2.94 17.07
CA PHE A 189 24.13 -4.04 17.41
C PHE A 189 22.70 -3.71 16.97
N THR A 190 21.99 -4.74 16.47
CA THR A 190 20.57 -4.70 16.13
C THR A 190 19.86 -5.82 16.88
N LEU A 191 18.85 -5.52 17.68
CA LEU A 191 18.04 -6.49 18.43
C LEU A 191 16.58 -6.41 17.97
N LYS A 192 15.93 -7.55 17.73
CA LYS A 192 14.49 -7.64 17.45
C LYS A 192 13.90 -8.91 18.05
N ALA A 193 12.62 -8.86 18.44
CA ALA A 193 11.85 -10.00 18.94
C ALA A 193 10.95 -10.59 17.84
N SER A 194 10.48 -11.83 17.98
CA SER A 194 9.46 -12.43 17.11
C SER A 194 8.34 -13.12 17.89
N THR A 195 7.17 -13.26 17.28
CA THR A 195 6.12 -14.23 17.64
C THR A 195 6.18 -15.44 16.69
N ASN A 196 5.09 -16.20 16.54
CA ASN A 196 4.96 -17.17 15.44
C ASN A 196 4.65 -16.52 14.08
N LYS A 197 4.20 -15.25 14.03
CA LYS A 197 3.89 -14.53 12.78
C LYS A 197 5.14 -13.94 12.11
N GLY A 198 6.15 -13.56 12.88
CA GLY A 198 7.39 -12.97 12.34
C GLY A 198 8.13 -12.08 13.33
N PHE A 199 9.17 -11.39 12.87
CA PHE A 199 9.95 -10.44 13.66
C PHE A 199 9.32 -9.04 13.68
N GLY A 200 9.31 -8.43 14.88
CA GLY A 200 8.97 -7.03 15.09
C GLY A 200 10.08 -6.04 14.68
N PRO A 201 9.83 -4.73 14.81
CA PRO A 201 10.77 -3.70 14.42
C PRO A 201 12.03 -3.72 15.32
N PRO A 202 13.23 -3.53 14.74
CA PRO A 202 14.47 -3.61 15.49
C PRO A 202 14.75 -2.37 16.34
N VAL A 203 15.43 -2.59 17.47
CA VAL A 203 16.14 -1.56 18.23
C VAL A 203 17.65 -1.67 17.97
N THR A 204 18.39 -0.57 18.03
CA THR A 204 19.84 -0.55 17.73
C THR A 204 20.64 0.17 18.80
N THR A 205 21.92 -0.20 18.95
CA THR A 205 22.86 0.47 19.85
C THR A 205 24.29 0.39 19.32
N ARG A 206 25.16 1.29 19.77
CA ARG A 206 26.60 1.33 19.44
C ARG A 206 27.41 1.19 20.72
N ILE A 207 28.32 0.23 20.75
CA ILE A 207 29.12 -0.10 21.93
C ILE A 207 30.58 -0.30 21.51
N THR A 208 31.51 0.34 22.19
CA THR A 208 32.95 0.27 21.91
C THR A 208 33.65 -0.58 22.96
N THR A 209 34.40 -1.59 22.54
CA THR A 209 35.27 -2.39 23.44
C THR A 209 36.39 -1.53 24.03
N LYS A 210 36.85 -1.87 25.23
CA LYS A 210 38.02 -1.25 25.88
C LYS A 210 39.31 -1.53 25.08
N ILE A 211 40.35 -0.74 25.32
CA ILE A 211 41.67 -1.02 24.71
C ILE A 211 42.41 -2.11 25.50
N ALA A 212 43.23 -2.89 24.80
CA ALA A 212 44.09 -3.87 25.42
C ALA A 212 45.54 -3.34 25.56
N ALA A 213 46.36 -4.05 26.31
CA ALA A 213 47.80 -3.81 26.32
C ALA A 213 48.43 -4.15 24.95
N PRO A 214 49.38 -3.34 24.44
CA PRO A 214 50.16 -3.67 23.24
C PRO A 214 50.80 -5.05 23.34
N MET A 215 51.05 -5.71 22.21
CA MET A 215 51.78 -6.97 22.21
C MET A 215 53.26 -6.69 22.00
N MET A 216 54.06 -6.85 23.05
CA MET A 216 55.52 -6.84 22.92
C MET A 216 55.95 -8.04 22.06
N PRO A 217 56.92 -7.87 21.15
CA PRO A 217 57.46 -8.99 20.38
C PRO A 217 58.26 -9.90 21.30
N GLU A 218 58.47 -11.16 20.89
CA GLU A 218 59.31 -12.06 21.66
C GLU A 218 60.78 -11.61 21.60
N TYR A 219 61.35 -11.48 22.79
CA TYR A 219 62.77 -11.40 23.02
C TYR A 219 63.18 -12.77 23.55
N GLU A 220 63.73 -13.58 22.66
CA GLU A 220 64.59 -14.70 23.06
C GLU A 220 65.76 -14.16 23.90
N SER A 221 66.56 -15.02 24.52
CA SER A 221 67.68 -14.62 25.40
C SER A 221 68.89 -14.07 24.61
N GLU A 222 68.65 -13.07 23.77
CA GLU A 222 69.64 -12.26 23.08
C GLU A 222 70.54 -11.58 24.11
N THR A 223 71.83 -11.92 24.10
CA THR A 223 72.83 -11.23 24.93
C THR A 223 72.93 -9.75 24.52
N PRO A 224 73.23 -8.84 25.47
CA PRO A 224 73.48 -7.43 25.14
C PRO A 224 74.50 -7.30 24.00
N LEU A 225 74.24 -6.39 23.05
CA LEU A 225 75.12 -6.18 21.89
C LEU A 225 76.51 -5.67 22.30
N ASN A 226 76.57 -4.94 23.41
CA ASN A 226 77.80 -4.46 24.03
C ASN A 226 77.50 -4.12 25.50
N GLU A 227 78.48 -4.28 26.38
CA GLU A 227 78.39 -3.87 27.78
C GLU A 227 79.75 -3.32 28.24
N THR A 228 79.73 -2.13 28.85
CA THR A 228 80.91 -1.50 29.48
C THR A 228 80.67 -1.39 30.99
N GLU A 229 81.62 -0.88 31.76
CA GLU A 229 81.41 -0.65 33.20
C GLU A 229 80.18 0.23 33.50
N THR A 230 79.88 1.20 32.64
CA THR A 230 78.84 2.23 32.86
C THR A 230 77.70 2.25 31.85
N THR A 231 77.77 1.43 30.80
CA THR A 231 76.74 1.38 29.74
C THR A 231 76.38 -0.05 29.33
N ILE A 232 75.20 -0.22 28.74
CA ILE A 232 74.75 -1.50 28.16
C ILE A 232 73.89 -1.23 26.92
N THR A 233 74.22 -1.90 25.80
CA THR A 233 73.53 -1.72 24.51
C THR A 233 72.64 -2.93 24.22
N ILE A 234 71.37 -2.65 23.93
CA ILE A 234 70.28 -3.61 23.77
C ILE A 234 69.52 -3.36 22.47
N LEU A 235 68.86 -4.38 21.92
CA LEU A 235 67.97 -4.21 20.78
C LEU A 235 66.57 -3.79 21.24
N LEU A 236 65.99 -2.82 20.53
CA LEU A 236 64.59 -2.45 20.62
C LEU A 236 63.87 -2.96 19.38
N LYS A 237 62.79 -3.72 19.57
CA LYS A 237 61.91 -4.26 18.53
C LYS A 237 60.56 -3.55 18.66
N PRO A 238 59.91 -3.13 17.55
CA PRO A 238 58.58 -2.51 17.63
C PRO A 238 57.54 -3.48 18.19
N ALA A 239 56.62 -2.96 19.01
CA ALA A 239 55.47 -3.71 19.50
C ALA A 239 54.29 -3.60 18.54
N GLN A 240 53.37 -4.56 18.61
CA GLN A 240 52.13 -4.52 17.84
C GLN A 240 51.04 -3.78 18.64
N SER A 241 50.28 -2.91 17.95
CA SER A 241 49.07 -2.29 18.49
C SER A 241 48.00 -3.34 18.80
N ARG A 242 47.13 -3.04 19.77
CA ARG A 242 46.04 -3.96 20.17
C ARG A 242 44.77 -3.21 20.57
N GLY A 243 44.11 -2.65 19.57
CA GLY A 243 42.89 -1.84 19.73
C GLY A 243 43.13 -0.35 19.87
N ALA A 244 44.39 0.08 19.97
CA ALA A 244 44.80 1.47 19.87
C ALA A 244 46.25 1.53 19.37
N PRO A 245 46.65 2.59 18.66
CA PRO A 245 48.03 2.79 18.26
C PRO A 245 48.92 2.89 19.50
N ILE A 246 50.19 2.56 19.34
CA ILE A 246 51.19 2.85 20.37
C ILE A 246 51.36 4.36 20.43
N SER A 247 51.32 4.92 21.64
CA SER A 247 51.43 6.36 21.89
C SER A 247 52.85 6.76 22.30
N ALA A 248 53.57 5.87 22.98
CA ALA A 248 54.97 6.03 23.36
C ALA A 248 55.62 4.68 23.64
N TYR A 249 56.94 4.61 23.49
CA TYR A 249 57.79 3.58 24.08
C TYR A 249 58.62 4.17 25.21
N GLN A 250 58.88 3.42 26.27
CA GLN A 250 59.68 3.87 27.41
C GLN A 250 60.72 2.81 27.80
N LEU A 251 61.93 3.25 28.15
CA LEU A 251 62.95 2.41 28.78
C LEU A 251 63.01 2.70 30.28
N VAL A 252 62.94 1.63 31.08
CA VAL A 252 62.92 1.67 32.53
C VAL A 252 64.15 0.98 33.08
N VAL A 253 64.90 1.67 33.93
CA VAL A 253 66.08 1.13 34.63
C VAL A 253 65.72 0.94 36.10
N LYS A 254 65.77 -0.32 36.55
CA LYS A 254 65.45 -0.73 37.92
C LYS A 254 66.72 -1.14 38.66
N GLU A 255 66.98 -0.54 39.81
CA GLU A 255 68.15 -0.87 40.66
C GLU A 255 67.87 -2.11 41.52
N LEU A 256 68.75 -3.11 41.43
CA LEU A 256 68.63 -4.38 42.15
C LEU A 256 69.23 -4.28 43.56
N ARG A 257 68.44 -3.73 44.49
CA ARG A 257 68.80 -3.62 45.91
C ARG A 257 68.80 -4.99 46.60
N LYS A 258 69.88 -5.35 47.31
CA LYS A 258 70.02 -6.62 48.07
C LYS A 258 69.10 -6.66 49.32
N SER A 259 67.83 -7.01 49.14
CA SER A 259 66.83 -7.03 50.22
C SER A 259 67.01 -8.19 51.21
N LYS A 260 66.91 -7.92 52.51
CA LYS A 260 66.87 -8.90 53.61
C LYS A 260 65.46 -9.02 54.21
N SER A 261 64.45 -9.44 53.43
CA SER A 261 63.12 -9.77 54.00
C SER A 261 62.34 -10.82 53.19
N ARG A 262 61.68 -11.75 53.89
CA ARG A 262 60.76 -12.74 53.30
C ARG A 262 59.32 -12.21 53.28
N ARG A 263 58.98 -11.44 52.25
CA ARG A 263 57.62 -11.43 51.66
C ARG A 263 57.77 -11.32 50.15
N ALA A 264 57.19 -12.27 49.41
CA ALA A 264 57.15 -12.21 47.96
C ALA A 264 56.06 -11.22 47.52
N ALA A 265 56.43 -9.94 47.45
CA ALA A 265 55.74 -9.02 46.56
C ALA A 265 56.12 -9.41 45.13
N GLU A 266 55.13 -9.55 44.25
CA GLU A 266 55.37 -9.91 42.85
C GLU A 266 56.19 -8.81 42.15
N ASP A 267 57.10 -9.20 41.26
CA ASP A 267 57.88 -8.24 40.46
C ASP A 267 56.88 -7.45 39.59
N PRO A 268 56.82 -6.10 39.69
CA PRO A 268 55.70 -5.33 39.15
C PRO A 268 55.56 -5.54 37.65
N GLN A 269 54.36 -5.96 37.24
CA GLN A 269 54.15 -6.55 35.92
C GLN A 269 54.52 -5.58 34.78
N CYS A 270 54.29 -4.27 34.95
CA CYS A 270 54.89 -3.14 34.21
C CYS A 270 54.91 -1.85 35.07
N PHE A 271 55.52 -0.77 34.58
CA PHE A 271 55.77 0.47 35.34
C PHE A 271 54.83 1.62 34.93
N SER A 272 53.90 2.03 35.80
CA SER A 272 52.90 3.06 35.47
C SER A 272 53.32 4.51 35.80
N ALA A 273 54.13 4.72 36.84
CA ALA A 273 54.53 6.07 37.27
C ALA A 273 55.84 6.53 36.59
N PRO A 274 55.86 7.71 35.92
CA PRO A 274 57.03 8.18 35.17
C PRO A 274 58.02 8.97 36.05
N PHE A 275 58.83 8.26 36.84
CA PHE A 275 59.91 8.89 37.61
C PHE A 275 61.12 9.21 36.72
N ASN A 276 61.52 10.49 36.63
CA ASN A 276 62.86 10.83 36.14
C ASN A 276 63.92 10.47 37.20
N PHE A 277 65.18 10.35 36.81
CA PHE A 277 66.28 9.92 37.70
C PHE A 277 66.45 10.76 38.98
N ARG A 278 66.27 12.08 38.90
CA ARG A 278 66.40 12.99 40.06
C ARG A 278 65.23 12.78 41.03
N ASN A 279 64.01 12.71 40.51
CA ASN A 279 62.81 12.46 41.30
C ASN A 279 62.83 11.05 41.92
N ALA A 280 63.31 10.04 41.18
CA ALA A 280 63.49 8.68 41.69
C ALA A 280 64.44 8.65 42.90
N SER A 281 65.54 9.42 42.84
CA SER A 281 66.51 9.54 43.95
C SER A 281 65.94 10.27 45.17
N ILE A 282 65.02 11.22 44.98
CA ILE A 282 64.37 11.99 46.06
C ILE A 282 63.22 11.21 46.72
N LEU A 283 62.50 10.39 45.94
CA LEU A 283 61.32 9.62 46.37
C LEU A 283 61.63 8.17 46.75
N ASP A 284 62.91 7.81 46.86
CA ASP A 284 63.45 6.45 47.04
C ASP A 284 62.86 5.39 46.09
N SER A 285 62.55 5.76 44.85
CA SER A 285 62.05 4.81 43.85
C SER A 285 63.13 3.78 43.50
N PRO A 286 62.80 2.48 43.43
CA PRO A 286 63.73 1.46 42.95
C PRO A 286 63.93 1.50 41.42
N TYR A 287 63.26 2.39 40.69
CA TYR A 287 63.41 2.54 39.24
C TYR A 287 63.28 3.99 38.75
N TYR A 288 63.81 4.25 37.56
CA TYR A 288 63.60 5.49 36.81
C TYR A 288 63.37 5.21 35.32
N MET A 289 62.67 6.11 34.64
CA MET A 289 62.58 6.17 33.19
C MET A 289 63.87 6.79 32.65
N ALA A 290 64.60 6.06 31.80
CA ALA A 290 65.83 6.53 31.16
C ALA A 290 65.56 7.19 29.80
N ALA A 291 64.47 6.81 29.12
CA ALA A 291 64.03 7.39 27.87
C ALA A 291 62.51 7.25 27.67
N GLU A 292 61.88 8.26 27.07
CA GLU A 292 60.62 8.11 26.34
C GLU A 292 60.88 8.39 24.84
N LEU A 293 60.36 7.52 23.98
CA LEU A 293 60.62 7.48 22.55
C LEU A 293 59.27 7.54 21.79
N PRO A 294 59.08 8.45 20.81
CA PRO A 294 57.84 8.52 20.05
C PRO A 294 57.69 7.30 19.13
N PRO A 295 56.46 6.88 18.76
CA PRO A 295 56.24 5.68 17.94
C PRO A 295 56.98 5.71 16.60
N SER A 296 57.08 6.89 15.98
CA SER A 296 57.81 7.14 14.73
C SER A 296 59.32 6.92 14.82
N SER A 297 59.90 6.87 16.02
CA SER A 297 61.33 6.60 16.23
C SER A 297 61.66 5.10 16.29
N LEU A 298 60.66 4.21 16.33
CA LEU A 298 60.86 2.76 16.36
C LEU A 298 59.87 2.08 15.41
N THR A 299 60.13 2.21 14.11
CA THR A 299 59.38 1.54 13.03
C THR A 299 60.00 0.20 12.59
N MET A 300 61.25 -0.06 12.98
CA MET A 300 62.01 -1.29 12.73
C MET A 300 62.93 -1.58 13.92
N VAL A 301 63.61 -2.73 13.92
CA VAL A 301 64.53 -3.13 15.00
C VAL A 301 65.78 -2.25 15.00
N GLN A 302 66.17 -1.70 16.15
CA GLN A 302 67.35 -0.82 16.28
C GLN A 302 68.04 -0.96 17.65
N PRO A 303 69.36 -0.68 17.75
CA PRO A 303 70.08 -0.66 19.02
C PRO A 303 69.79 0.61 19.85
N PHE A 304 69.77 0.47 21.18
CA PHE A 304 69.74 1.58 22.14
C PHE A 304 70.77 1.33 23.26
N THR A 305 71.48 2.36 23.68
CA THR A 305 72.48 2.28 24.76
C THR A 305 71.97 2.94 26.04
N VAL A 306 71.73 2.15 27.08
CA VAL A 306 71.45 2.65 28.42
C VAL A 306 72.75 3.09 29.07
N GLY A 307 72.74 4.24 29.76
CA GLY A 307 73.92 4.85 30.39
C GLY A 307 74.68 5.86 29.53
N ASP A 308 74.19 6.22 28.34
CA ASP A 308 74.94 7.03 27.36
C ASP A 308 75.01 8.54 27.67
N ASN A 309 74.47 8.96 28.82
CA ASN A 309 74.41 10.32 29.35
C ASN A 309 73.57 11.33 28.53
N LYS A 310 72.81 10.88 27.51
CA LYS A 310 71.90 11.74 26.73
C LYS A 310 70.52 11.85 27.39
N SER A 311 69.63 12.64 26.78
CA SER A 311 68.24 12.79 27.20
C SER A 311 67.27 12.50 26.05
N TYR A 312 66.17 11.81 26.36
CA TYR A 312 65.19 11.28 25.41
C TYR A 312 63.77 11.50 25.94
N GLY A 313 62.94 12.24 25.21
CA GLY A 313 61.54 12.49 25.61
C GLY A 313 61.37 13.25 26.93
N GLY A 314 62.38 14.02 27.36
CA GLY A 314 62.40 14.71 28.66
C GLY A 314 63.01 13.90 29.80
N PHE A 315 63.36 12.63 29.58
CA PHE A 315 64.06 11.78 30.55
C PHE A 315 65.57 11.78 30.30
N TRP A 316 66.37 11.68 31.36
CA TRP A 316 67.84 11.61 31.28
C TRP A 316 68.29 10.14 31.45
N ASN A 317 69.29 9.74 30.67
CA ASN A 317 69.88 8.40 30.62
C ASN A 317 71.30 8.40 31.28
N PRO A 318 71.42 8.65 32.59
CA PRO A 318 72.71 8.79 33.26
C PRO A 318 73.54 7.49 33.20
N PRO A 319 74.88 7.58 33.16
CA PRO A 319 75.78 6.44 33.29
C PRO A 319 75.44 5.55 34.49
N LEU A 320 75.42 4.24 34.24
CA LEU A 320 75.15 3.23 35.27
C LEU A 320 76.35 3.11 36.22
N SER A 321 76.08 2.87 37.51
CA SER A 321 77.16 2.72 38.50
C SER A 321 77.75 1.31 38.44
N PRO A 322 79.09 1.13 38.25
CA PRO A 322 79.71 -0.20 38.20
C PRO A 322 79.56 -1.01 39.50
N ALA A 323 79.32 -0.32 40.63
CA ALA A 323 79.11 -0.93 41.95
C ALA A 323 77.65 -1.36 42.21
N LYS A 324 76.74 -1.18 41.24
CA LYS A 324 75.31 -1.50 41.36
C LYS A 324 74.86 -2.43 40.23
N SER A 325 73.92 -3.31 40.53
CA SER A 325 73.27 -4.16 39.54
C SER A 325 71.93 -3.56 39.12
N TYR A 326 71.58 -3.70 37.84
CA TYR A 326 70.36 -3.11 37.26
C TYR A 326 69.62 -4.10 36.38
N SER A 327 68.29 -4.04 36.36
CA SER A 327 67.44 -4.66 35.34
C SER A 327 66.90 -3.59 34.40
N ILE A 328 67.02 -3.83 33.09
CA ILE A 328 66.53 -2.94 32.04
C ILE A 328 65.24 -3.54 31.48
N TYR A 329 64.17 -2.76 31.54
CA TYR A 329 62.87 -3.10 30.95
C TYR A 329 62.55 -2.13 29.82
N PHE A 330 61.81 -2.62 28.84
CA PHE A 330 61.28 -1.85 27.73
C PHE A 330 59.76 -2.01 27.69
N GLN A 331 59.03 -0.92 27.53
CA GLN A 331 57.56 -0.93 27.58
C GLN A 331 56.92 -0.07 26.49
N ALA A 332 55.86 -0.60 25.88
CA ALA A 332 54.98 0.10 24.96
C ALA A 332 53.72 0.57 25.70
N VAL A 333 53.32 1.81 25.42
CA VAL A 333 52.18 2.47 26.06
C VAL A 333 51.17 2.88 24.99
N SER A 334 49.92 2.43 25.12
CA SER A 334 48.78 2.90 24.32
C SER A 334 47.82 3.70 25.20
N ARG A 335 47.50 4.92 24.75
CA ARG A 335 46.59 5.87 25.41
C ARG A 335 45.46 6.19 24.43
N SER A 336 44.20 5.91 24.79
CA SER A 336 43.03 6.25 23.97
C SER A 336 41.78 6.42 24.83
N ASN A 337 40.95 7.40 24.50
CA ASN A 337 39.64 7.65 25.12
C ASN A 337 39.63 7.62 26.67
N GLY A 338 40.67 8.18 27.29
CA GLY A 338 40.85 8.21 28.75
C GLY A 338 41.44 6.93 29.37
N GLU A 339 41.50 5.81 28.64
CA GLU A 339 42.20 4.60 29.08
C GLU A 339 43.70 4.67 28.72
N THR A 340 44.53 4.05 29.56
CA THR A 340 45.95 3.81 29.29
C THR A 340 46.27 2.35 29.58
N LYS A 341 46.97 1.70 28.65
CA LYS A 341 47.43 0.32 28.77
C LYS A 341 48.92 0.26 28.48
N ILE A 342 49.63 -0.55 29.27
CA ILE A 342 51.09 -0.68 29.22
C ILE A 342 51.40 -2.17 29.08
N SER A 343 52.37 -2.49 28.23
CA SER A 343 52.92 -3.83 28.05
C SER A 343 54.44 -3.74 28.01
N CYS A 344 55.14 -4.71 28.55
CA CYS A 344 56.58 -4.58 28.78
C CYS A 344 57.30 -5.92 28.90
N VAL A 345 58.62 -5.85 28.76
CA VAL A 345 59.53 -6.99 28.78
C VAL A 345 60.85 -6.57 29.43
N ARG A 346 61.49 -7.48 30.17
CA ARG A 346 62.85 -7.27 30.68
C ARG A 346 63.84 -7.69 29.61
N LEU A 347 64.65 -6.75 29.14
CA LEU A 347 65.60 -6.97 28.03
C LEU A 347 66.96 -7.47 28.51
N ALA A 348 67.47 -6.93 29.62
CA ALA A 348 68.79 -7.27 30.12
C ALA A 348 68.92 -7.07 31.63
N ASN A 349 69.94 -7.70 32.22
CA ASN A 349 70.45 -7.40 33.55
C ASN A 349 71.91 -6.98 33.45
N LYS A 350 72.27 -5.82 33.99
CA LYS A 350 73.67 -5.42 34.21
C LYS A 350 74.11 -5.87 35.60
N GLY A 351 75.21 -6.60 35.68
CA GLY A 351 75.86 -6.94 36.94
C GLY A 351 76.67 -5.78 37.54
N ALA A 352 76.84 -5.79 38.86
CA ALA A 352 77.91 -5.03 39.50
C ALA A 352 79.26 -5.73 39.26
N VAL A 353 80.32 -4.98 39.00
CA VAL A 353 81.66 -5.52 38.79
C VAL A 353 82.24 -5.95 40.14
N ILE A 354 82.46 -7.25 40.31
CA ILE A 354 83.12 -7.83 41.48
C ILE A 354 84.57 -8.12 41.10
N GLN A 355 85.51 -7.64 41.93
CA GLN A 355 86.89 -8.13 41.91
C GLN A 355 86.93 -9.40 42.77
N ASP A 356 87.14 -10.55 42.15
CA ASP A 356 87.31 -11.82 42.85
C ASP A 356 88.70 -11.94 43.49
N SER A 357 88.77 -12.77 44.52
CA SER A 357 90.01 -13.28 45.11
C SER A 357 89.77 -14.72 45.54
N ASP A 358 90.64 -15.64 45.13
CA ASP A 358 90.43 -17.09 45.16
C ASP A 358 90.20 -17.71 46.54
N ALA A 359 89.36 -18.75 46.59
CA ALA A 359 89.61 -19.93 47.40
C ALA A 359 88.92 -21.18 46.80
N MET A 360 89.64 -22.30 46.76
CA MET A 360 89.16 -23.63 46.33
C MET A 360 88.17 -24.23 47.36
N GLU A 361 87.43 -25.26 46.95
CA GLU A 361 86.56 -26.09 47.82
C GLU A 361 87.27 -26.70 49.05
N PRO A 362 86.49 -27.28 49.99
CA PRO A 362 86.40 -28.75 49.91
C PRO A 362 84.97 -29.31 50.03
N GLU A 363 84.81 -30.54 49.52
CA GLU A 363 83.58 -31.35 49.61
C GLU A 363 83.03 -31.47 51.04
N LYS A 364 81.69 -31.59 51.16
CA LYS A 364 81.12 -32.37 52.27
C LYS A 364 79.87 -33.16 51.90
N GLN A 365 80.03 -34.48 51.96
CA GLN A 365 79.00 -35.52 51.82
C GLN A 365 78.02 -35.51 53.02
N VAL A 366 77.05 -36.43 53.03
CA VAL A 366 76.00 -36.67 54.07
C VAL A 366 74.80 -35.69 53.99
N ASP A 367 73.52 -36.10 53.86
CA ASP A 367 72.93 -37.45 53.69
C ASP A 367 71.72 -37.42 52.72
N SER A 368 71.39 -38.54 52.09
CA SER A 368 70.40 -38.66 51.01
C SER A 368 69.05 -39.31 51.45
N THR A 369 68.86 -39.50 52.76
CA THR A 369 67.82 -40.40 53.31
C THR A 369 66.48 -39.74 53.68
N VAL A 370 66.39 -38.41 53.76
CA VAL A 370 65.14 -37.72 54.21
C VAL A 370 64.31 -37.14 53.06
N LYS A 371 64.92 -36.81 51.91
CA LYS A 371 64.20 -36.18 50.77
C LYS A 371 63.35 -37.16 49.95
N MET A 372 63.73 -38.44 49.89
CA MET A 372 63.01 -39.46 49.12
C MET A 372 61.59 -39.74 49.65
N ALA A 373 61.40 -39.70 50.97
CA ALA A 373 60.09 -39.98 51.59
C ALA A 373 59.01 -38.97 51.18
N GLY A 374 59.35 -37.68 51.11
CA GLY A 374 58.42 -36.62 50.70
C GLY A 374 58.01 -36.72 49.22
N VAL A 375 58.94 -37.08 48.33
CA VAL A 375 58.66 -37.27 46.90
C VAL A 375 57.77 -38.48 46.67
N ILE A 376 58.04 -39.61 47.34
CA ILE A 376 57.19 -40.81 47.24
C ILE A 376 55.78 -40.53 47.78
N ALA A 377 55.65 -39.85 48.93
CA ALA A 377 54.34 -39.48 49.48
C ALA A 377 53.56 -38.51 48.56
N GLY A 378 54.24 -37.53 47.96
CA GLY A 378 53.65 -36.60 46.99
C GLY A 378 53.17 -37.28 45.72
N ILE A 379 53.97 -38.19 45.16
CA ILE A 379 53.59 -39.00 43.99
C ILE A 379 52.43 -39.93 44.31
N LEU A 380 52.41 -40.56 45.50
CA LEU A 380 51.30 -41.41 45.93
C LEU A 380 49.98 -40.61 46.08
N MET A 381 50.04 -39.42 46.68
CA MET A 381 48.91 -38.48 46.74
C MET A 381 48.42 -38.07 45.34
N PHE A 382 49.34 -37.74 44.43
CA PHE A 382 48.98 -37.38 43.05
C PHE A 382 48.32 -38.56 42.32
N ILE A 383 48.84 -39.78 42.47
CA ILE A 383 48.25 -41.01 41.91
C ILE A 383 46.87 -41.29 42.51
N ILE A 384 46.66 -41.09 43.82
CA ILE A 384 45.35 -41.25 44.47
C ILE A 384 44.35 -40.20 43.96
N ILE A 385 44.77 -38.94 43.79
CA ILE A 385 43.93 -37.88 43.22
C ILE A 385 43.60 -38.18 41.74
N LEU A 386 44.58 -38.67 40.96
CA LEU A 386 44.37 -39.05 39.55
C LEU A 386 43.45 -40.27 39.42
N LEU A 387 43.57 -41.27 40.29
CA LEU A 387 42.64 -42.39 40.40
C LEU A 387 41.25 -41.93 40.86
N GLY A 388 41.16 -40.99 41.79
CA GLY A 388 39.90 -40.36 42.21
C GLY A 388 39.21 -39.63 41.05
N LEU A 389 39.96 -38.86 40.25
CA LEU A 389 39.46 -38.19 39.05
C LEU A 389 39.08 -39.17 37.94
N LEU A 390 39.88 -40.23 37.71
CA LEU A 390 39.56 -41.28 36.74
C LEU A 390 38.33 -42.10 37.15
N LEU A 391 38.18 -42.42 38.44
CA LEU A 391 36.98 -43.07 38.97
C LEU A 391 35.77 -42.13 38.93
N ALA A 392 35.94 -40.83 39.17
CA ALA A 392 34.88 -39.84 38.99
C ALA A 392 34.46 -39.71 37.51
N PHE A 393 35.41 -39.70 36.57
CA PHE A 393 35.12 -39.69 35.13
C PHE A 393 34.46 -41.00 34.67
N LYS A 394 34.93 -42.16 35.15
CA LYS A 394 34.35 -43.48 34.84
C LYS A 394 32.94 -43.61 35.43
N ARG A 395 32.70 -43.14 36.65
CA ARG A 395 31.37 -43.12 37.30
C ARG A 395 30.42 -42.09 36.66
N ARG A 396 30.91 -40.94 36.20
CA ARG A 396 30.11 -39.97 35.41
C ARG A 396 29.80 -40.45 33.99
N ARG A 397 30.69 -41.19 33.31
CA ARG A 397 30.42 -41.79 31.99
C ARG A 397 29.39 -42.93 32.04
N HIS A 398 29.31 -43.70 33.13
CA HIS A 398 28.32 -44.77 33.25
C HIS A 398 26.89 -44.32 33.62
N ALA A 399 26.68 -43.05 34.03
CA ALA A 399 25.35 -42.55 34.41
C ALA A 399 24.45 -42.16 33.22
N TYR A 400 25.02 -41.85 32.05
CA TYR A 400 24.25 -41.39 30.87
C TYR A 400 24.30 -42.31 29.65
N SER A 401 25.00 -43.44 29.71
CA SER A 401 24.99 -44.45 28.64
C SER A 401 23.82 -45.44 28.73
N TYR A 402 23.05 -45.46 29.83
CA TYR A 402 22.00 -46.46 30.05
C TYR A 402 20.60 -46.04 29.55
N SER A 403 20.31 -44.73 29.45
CA SER A 403 18.98 -44.24 28.99
C SER A 403 18.85 -44.14 27.46
N TYR A 404 19.94 -44.24 26.70
CA TYR A 404 19.93 -44.11 25.24
C TYR A 404 19.77 -45.46 24.54
N TYR A 405 20.52 -46.48 24.98
CA TYR A 405 20.55 -47.78 24.30
C TYR A 405 19.28 -48.62 24.48
N LEU A 406 18.47 -48.39 25.52
CA LEU A 406 17.22 -49.15 25.72
C LEU A 406 16.08 -48.79 24.74
N LYS A 407 16.17 -47.65 24.02
CA LYS A 407 15.15 -47.22 23.03
C LYS A 407 15.52 -47.49 21.58
N LEU A 408 16.80 -47.75 21.26
CA LEU A 408 17.23 -48.12 19.91
C LEU A 408 17.11 -49.63 19.64
N ALA A 409 17.15 -50.47 20.67
CA ALA A 409 17.06 -51.92 20.57
C ALA A 409 15.64 -52.50 20.31
N LYS A 410 14.68 -51.69 19.81
CA LYS A 410 13.33 -52.17 19.43
C LYS A 410 12.81 -51.63 18.09
N LYS A 411 13.70 -51.16 17.20
CA LYS A 411 13.31 -50.74 15.83
C LYS A 411 14.29 -51.17 14.72
N GLN A 412 14.92 -52.33 14.88
CA GLN A 412 15.53 -53.11 13.79
C GLN A 412 15.01 -54.55 13.78
N LYS A 413 13.72 -54.68 13.48
CA LYS A 413 13.14 -55.81 12.75
C LYS A 413 11.94 -55.25 11.99
N GLU A 414 11.69 -55.75 10.77
CA GLU A 414 10.73 -55.16 9.80
C GLU A 414 11.10 -53.70 9.43
N THR A 415 12.15 -53.45 8.65
CA THR A 415 12.44 -53.82 7.23
C THR A 415 11.97 -52.73 6.26
N ALA A 416 12.80 -52.38 5.28
CA ALA A 416 12.58 -51.28 4.36
C ALA A 416 12.03 -51.71 3.00
N SER A 417 10.90 -51.13 2.60
CA SER A 417 10.35 -51.05 1.23
C SER A 417 9.01 -50.30 1.30
N SER A 418 8.55 -49.43 0.39
CA SER A 418 9.12 -48.65 -0.73
C SER A 418 7.92 -48.19 -1.56
N SER A 419 7.87 -46.96 -2.08
CA SER A 419 6.89 -46.65 -3.15
C SER A 419 7.24 -45.41 -3.98
N THR A 420 7.89 -45.63 -5.12
CA THR A 420 7.78 -44.74 -6.28
C THR A 420 7.39 -45.59 -7.49
N GLN A 421 6.11 -45.48 -7.87
CA GLN A 421 5.46 -45.78 -9.16
C GLN A 421 5.85 -46.99 -10.06
N GLN A 422 4.78 -47.69 -10.44
CA GLN A 422 4.41 -48.25 -11.78
C GLN A 422 4.71 -49.72 -12.17
N ARG A 423 3.64 -50.31 -12.75
CA ARG A 423 3.56 -51.46 -13.69
C ARG A 423 3.92 -52.87 -13.15
N GLU A 424 3.21 -53.95 -13.54
CA GLU A 424 1.98 -54.14 -14.35
C GLU A 424 1.30 -55.49 -14.04
N MET A 425 0.12 -55.75 -14.63
CA MET A 425 -0.65 -57.03 -14.66
C MET A 425 -1.41 -57.47 -13.37
N GLY A 426 -2.58 -58.09 -13.57
CA GLY A 426 -3.51 -58.61 -12.53
C GLY A 426 -3.61 -60.15 -12.52
N PRO A 427 -4.78 -60.81 -12.30
CA PRO A 427 -6.16 -60.28 -12.38
C PRO A 427 -7.18 -60.75 -11.30
N VAL A 428 -8.39 -60.14 -11.32
CA VAL A 428 -9.73 -60.71 -11.02
C VAL A 428 -10.02 -61.37 -9.65
N SER A 429 -10.91 -60.76 -8.84
CA SER A 429 -12.32 -61.21 -8.68
C SER A 429 -13.15 -60.40 -7.65
N THR A 430 -14.46 -60.23 -7.92
CA THR A 430 -15.62 -60.00 -7.01
C THR A 430 -15.50 -59.06 -5.78
N ALA A 431 -16.23 -57.93 -5.67
CA ALA A 431 -17.68 -57.78 -5.31
C ALA A 431 -17.97 -57.96 -3.79
N ASP A 432 -18.93 -57.31 -3.11
CA ASP A 432 -19.99 -56.35 -3.48
C ASP A 432 -20.46 -55.50 -2.25
N LYS A 433 -21.33 -54.50 -2.47
CA LYS A 433 -22.36 -53.89 -1.57
C LYS A 433 -22.27 -53.92 -0.01
N SER A 434 -22.15 -52.71 0.55
CA SER A 434 -23.09 -52.00 1.48
C SER A 434 -23.64 -52.56 2.83
N THR A 435 -24.19 -51.61 3.62
CA THR A 435 -25.35 -51.72 4.56
C THR A 435 -25.21 -52.24 6.02
N THR A 436 -25.09 -51.27 6.96
CA THR A 436 -25.91 -51.01 8.18
C THR A 436 -26.06 -51.96 9.41
N LYS A 437 -26.25 -51.31 10.59
CA LYS A 437 -27.02 -51.74 11.81
C LYS A 437 -26.38 -52.80 12.75
N VAL A 438 -26.71 -52.93 14.07
CA VAL A 438 -27.23 -52.01 15.12
C VAL A 438 -27.11 -52.64 16.54
N SER A 439 -27.13 -51.84 17.62
CA SER A 439 -27.69 -52.16 18.98
C SER A 439 -27.89 -50.82 19.75
N THR A 440 -28.95 -50.45 20.48
CA THR A 440 -30.01 -51.08 21.34
C THR A 440 -29.49 -51.53 22.73
N LEU A 441 -30.13 -51.25 23.87
CA LEU A 441 -31.58 -51.42 24.21
C LEU A 441 -32.50 -50.17 24.43
N ARG A 442 -32.86 -49.77 25.68
CA ARG A 442 -34.24 -49.41 26.18
C ARG A 442 -34.21 -48.54 27.46
N LYS A 443 -35.24 -47.96 28.14
CA LYS A 443 -36.73 -47.64 28.09
C LYS A 443 -37.01 -46.69 29.33
N ASP A 444 -38.16 -46.07 29.70
CA ASP A 444 -39.58 -45.97 29.25
C ASP A 444 -40.33 -44.73 29.85
N ASP A 445 -41.37 -44.23 29.16
CA ASP A 445 -42.79 -43.89 29.53
C ASP A 445 -43.28 -43.61 31.00
N PRO A 446 -44.46 -42.95 31.23
CA PRO A 446 -45.11 -41.81 30.50
C PRO A 446 -46.07 -40.85 31.34
N PHE A 447 -46.84 -39.97 30.65
CA PHE A 447 -48.21 -39.43 30.95
C PHE A 447 -48.51 -38.10 31.74
N SER A 448 -48.95 -37.06 30.99
CA SER A 448 -50.21 -36.25 31.14
C SER A 448 -50.40 -34.99 32.04
N THR A 449 -51.37 -34.15 31.59
CA THR A 449 -52.13 -33.04 32.26
C THR A 449 -51.39 -31.75 32.68
N SER A 450 -52.02 -30.56 32.84
CA SER A 450 -53.01 -29.76 32.06
C SER A 450 -53.65 -28.68 32.97
N SER A 451 -53.79 -27.42 32.54
CA SER A 451 -54.67 -26.43 33.22
C SER A 451 -55.01 -25.21 32.35
N GLN A 452 -56.24 -24.70 32.46
CA GLN A 452 -56.82 -23.58 31.71
C GLN A 452 -56.91 -22.28 32.54
N GLU A 453 -56.99 -21.16 31.81
CA GLU A 453 -57.82 -19.96 32.08
C GLU A 453 -57.68 -19.11 33.36
N LEU A 454 -57.76 -17.78 33.15
CA LEU A 454 -58.74 -16.93 33.84
C LEU A 454 -59.02 -15.64 33.03
N ASN A 455 -60.23 -15.10 33.17
CA ASN A 455 -60.77 -13.96 32.40
C ASN A 455 -60.78 -12.64 33.21
N GLY A 456 -60.94 -11.51 32.52
CA GLY A 456 -61.95 -10.53 32.94
C GLY A 456 -61.64 -9.03 32.80
N PHE A 457 -62.67 -8.29 32.36
CA PHE A 457 -62.90 -6.83 32.41
C PHE A 457 -61.97 -5.94 31.56
N ASP A 458 -62.39 -5.13 30.58
CA ASP A 458 -63.64 -4.40 30.25
C ASP A 458 -63.85 -3.04 30.94
N SER A 459 -63.82 -1.94 30.16
CA SER A 459 -64.77 -0.81 30.24
C SER A 459 -64.60 0.23 29.11
N SER A 460 -65.68 0.49 28.35
CA SER A 460 -66.14 1.80 27.81
C SER A 460 -65.12 2.86 27.27
N GLN A 461 -65.11 3.14 25.95
CA GLN A 461 -65.86 4.24 25.26
C GLN A 461 -65.37 5.70 25.47
N VAL A 462 -65.17 6.46 24.37
CA VAL A 462 -66.11 7.47 23.81
C VAL A 462 -65.49 8.14 22.57
N SER A 463 -66.32 8.42 21.55
CA SER A 463 -65.95 9.10 20.30
C SER A 463 -66.43 10.56 20.26
N LEU A 464 -65.74 11.44 19.51
CA LEU A 464 -66.38 12.61 18.89
C LEU A 464 -65.67 13.02 17.59
N SER A 465 -66.37 13.74 16.71
CA SER A 465 -66.10 13.74 15.26
C SER A 465 -66.36 15.07 14.55
N GLN A 466 -65.79 15.20 13.33
CA GLN A 466 -66.21 16.06 12.20
C GLN A 466 -65.93 17.59 12.30
N PRO A 467 -66.01 18.36 11.17
CA PRO A 467 -66.16 17.93 9.76
C PRO A 467 -65.12 18.52 8.76
N SER A 468 -65.19 17.96 7.55
CA SER A 468 -64.52 18.30 6.28
C SER A 468 -64.86 19.67 5.66
N LEU A 469 -64.11 20.05 4.62
CA LEU A 469 -64.70 20.56 3.36
C LEU A 469 -63.92 20.10 2.12
N THR A 470 -64.63 19.71 1.06
CA THR A 470 -64.08 19.19 -0.22
C THR A 470 -65.03 19.50 -1.38
N LEU A 471 -64.51 19.65 -2.61
CA LEU A 471 -65.31 19.91 -3.82
C LEU A 471 -64.60 19.25 -5.03
N GLN A 472 -64.81 17.95 -5.30
CA GLN A 472 -65.89 17.30 -6.09
C GLN A 472 -65.89 17.57 -7.61
N SER A 473 -65.76 16.49 -8.37
CA SER A 473 -66.33 16.26 -9.70
C SER A 473 -66.79 14.79 -9.80
N PHE A 474 -67.71 14.48 -10.72
CA PHE A 474 -68.47 13.22 -10.77
C PHE A 474 -68.22 12.39 -12.06
N PRO A 475 -68.63 11.10 -12.14
CA PRO A 475 -67.89 10.07 -12.89
C PRO A 475 -68.58 9.57 -14.16
N TYR A 476 -67.90 8.65 -14.85
CA TYR A 476 -68.53 7.64 -15.72
C TYR A 476 -67.92 6.25 -15.46
N ALA A 477 -68.74 5.20 -15.55
CA ALA A 477 -68.35 3.81 -15.34
C ALA A 477 -67.74 3.17 -16.62
N GLY A 478 -66.95 2.10 -16.54
CA GLY A 478 -66.39 1.47 -15.33
C GLY A 478 -65.79 0.08 -15.63
N CYS A 479 -64.70 -0.25 -14.95
CA CYS A 479 -64.10 -1.59 -14.85
C CYS A 479 -63.19 -1.58 -13.62
N GLU A 480 -63.07 -2.69 -12.88
CA GLU A 480 -62.32 -2.73 -11.62
C GLU A 480 -60.80 -2.75 -11.87
N SER A 481 -60.15 -1.60 -11.72
CA SER A 481 -58.69 -1.50 -11.57
C SER A 481 -58.32 -1.36 -10.10
N VAL A 482 -57.47 -2.25 -9.60
CA VAL A 482 -56.86 -2.11 -8.26
C VAL A 482 -56.08 -0.80 -8.19
N GLU A 483 -56.43 0.08 -7.26
CA GLU A 483 -55.69 1.32 -7.01
C GLU A 483 -54.30 1.02 -6.42
N LEU A 484 -53.29 0.89 -7.28
CA LEU A 484 -51.90 1.04 -6.84
C LEU A 484 -51.71 2.49 -6.39
N SER A 485 -51.22 2.68 -5.16
CA SER A 485 -50.83 3.99 -4.67
C SER A 485 -49.69 4.55 -5.52
N TYR A 486 -49.95 5.63 -6.27
CA TYR A 486 -48.93 6.33 -7.02
C TYR A 486 -47.76 6.75 -6.11
N GLN A 487 -46.54 6.33 -6.46
CA GLN A 487 -45.34 6.91 -5.84
C GLN A 487 -45.27 8.41 -6.16
N SER A 488 -44.99 9.19 -5.12
CA SER A 488 -44.84 10.64 -5.18
C SER A 488 -43.38 11.03 -5.47
N ALA A 489 -43.17 12.14 -6.17
CA ALA A 489 -41.84 12.68 -6.44
C ALA A 489 -41.01 12.88 -5.15
N ILE A 490 -39.71 12.63 -5.27
CA ILE A 490 -38.71 12.65 -4.18
C ILE A 490 -38.06 14.03 -4.16
N ARG A 491 -37.98 14.70 -3.00
CA ARG A 491 -37.22 15.97 -2.90
C ARG A 491 -35.73 15.70 -3.05
N VAL A 492 -35.01 16.59 -3.76
CA VAL A 492 -33.56 16.45 -3.98
C VAL A 492 -32.78 16.29 -2.66
N ALA A 493 -33.22 16.97 -1.59
CA ALA A 493 -32.63 16.84 -0.25
C ALA A 493 -32.79 15.44 0.39
N ASP A 494 -33.84 14.69 0.06
CA ASP A 494 -34.11 13.35 0.61
C ASP A 494 -33.53 12.23 -0.28
N LEU A 495 -33.10 12.55 -1.51
CA LEU A 495 -32.72 11.60 -2.55
C LEU A 495 -31.59 10.64 -2.13
N LEU A 496 -30.58 11.15 -1.41
CA LEU A 496 -29.49 10.33 -0.87
C LEU A 496 -30.00 9.28 0.12
N GLN A 497 -30.94 9.66 1.00
CA GLN A 497 -31.53 8.76 1.98
C GLN A 497 -32.41 7.71 1.29
N HIS A 498 -33.25 8.13 0.35
CA HIS A 498 -34.08 7.23 -0.44
C HIS A 498 -33.26 6.18 -1.21
N ILE A 499 -32.23 6.59 -1.96
CA ILE A 499 -31.38 5.66 -2.72
C ILE A 499 -30.60 4.72 -1.77
N THR A 500 -30.18 5.21 -0.61
CA THR A 500 -29.55 4.36 0.42
C THR A 500 -30.51 3.29 0.93
N GLN A 501 -31.78 3.63 1.17
CA GLN A 501 -32.83 2.68 1.56
C GLN A 501 -33.14 1.67 0.45
N MET A 502 -33.24 2.10 -0.80
CA MET A 502 -33.50 1.21 -1.95
C MET A 502 -32.36 0.21 -2.21
N LYS A 503 -31.13 0.54 -1.78
CA LYS A 503 -29.96 -0.36 -1.83
C LYS A 503 -29.85 -1.33 -0.64
N CYS A 504 -30.66 -1.16 0.41
CA CYS A 504 -30.70 -2.14 1.52
C CYS A 504 -31.19 -3.52 1.02
N GLY A 505 -30.86 -4.57 1.78
CA GLY A 505 -31.36 -5.93 1.50
C GLY A 505 -30.96 -6.49 0.11
N GLN A 506 -29.71 -6.27 -0.32
CA GLN A 506 -29.22 -6.64 -1.67
C GLN A 506 -29.96 -5.94 -2.82
N GLY A 507 -30.45 -4.71 -2.61
CA GLY A 507 -31.13 -3.92 -3.65
C GLY A 507 -32.61 -4.29 -3.87
N TYR A 508 -33.22 -5.03 -2.94
CA TYR A 508 -34.59 -5.55 -3.10
C TYR A 508 -35.63 -4.47 -3.46
N GLY A 509 -35.50 -3.25 -2.91
CA GLY A 509 -36.42 -2.15 -3.23
C GLY A 509 -36.35 -1.73 -4.71
N PHE A 510 -35.15 -1.57 -5.26
CA PHE A 510 -34.99 -1.29 -6.70
C PHE A 510 -35.50 -2.44 -7.57
N LYS A 511 -35.28 -3.69 -7.14
CA LYS A 511 -35.74 -4.87 -7.85
C LYS A 511 -37.27 -4.98 -7.87
N GLU A 512 -37.93 -4.77 -6.73
CA GLU A 512 -39.38 -4.77 -6.60
C GLU A 512 -40.02 -3.68 -7.48
N GLU A 513 -39.49 -2.46 -7.41
CA GLU A 513 -39.96 -1.33 -8.22
C GLU A 513 -39.77 -1.57 -9.74
N TYR A 514 -38.64 -2.18 -10.13
CA TYR A 514 -38.31 -2.45 -11.53
C TYR A 514 -39.04 -3.67 -12.14
N GLU A 515 -39.18 -4.78 -11.40
CA GLU A 515 -39.79 -6.01 -11.91
C GLU A 515 -41.31 -6.06 -11.70
N VAL A 516 -41.82 -5.51 -10.60
CA VAL A 516 -43.25 -5.61 -10.21
C VAL A 516 -44.04 -4.38 -10.65
N SER A 517 -43.51 -3.18 -10.41
CA SER A 517 -44.23 -1.92 -10.64
C SER A 517 -44.02 -1.34 -12.05
N LEU A 518 -42.81 -1.44 -12.62
CA LEU A 518 -42.56 -1.05 -14.01
C LEU A 518 -42.91 -2.16 -15.01
N GLY A 519 -44.18 -2.20 -15.43
CA GLY A 519 -44.64 -3.11 -16.49
C GLY A 519 -43.85 -3.01 -17.82
N ARG A 520 -43.87 -4.08 -18.62
CA ARG A 520 -43.09 -4.23 -19.88
C ARG A 520 -43.53 -3.32 -21.04
N GLY A 521 -44.48 -2.41 -20.83
CA GLY A 521 -45.04 -1.50 -21.85
C GLY A 521 -45.94 -2.16 -22.91
N THR A 522 -46.08 -3.49 -22.91
CA THR A 522 -46.69 -4.32 -23.98
C THR A 522 -48.21 -4.17 -24.19
N GLY A 523 -48.81 -3.03 -23.82
CA GLY A 523 -50.25 -2.76 -23.86
C GLY A 523 -50.74 -1.76 -24.92
N ARG A 524 -49.91 -1.36 -25.89
CA ARG A 524 -50.29 -0.41 -26.97
C ARG A 524 -50.05 -1.01 -28.37
N PRO A 525 -50.74 -0.57 -29.44
CA PRO A 525 -50.57 -1.12 -30.80
C PRO A 525 -49.18 -0.88 -31.41
N TRP A 526 -48.72 -1.85 -32.22
CA TRP A 526 -47.48 -1.78 -33.01
C TRP A 526 -47.63 -2.49 -34.37
N ASP A 527 -48.81 -2.38 -34.97
CA ASP A 527 -49.22 -3.16 -36.13
C ASP A 527 -48.54 -2.68 -37.42
N THR A 528 -48.18 -1.39 -37.57
CA THR A 528 -47.33 -0.97 -38.71
C THR A 528 -45.95 -1.64 -38.66
N ALA A 529 -45.39 -1.84 -37.46
CA ALA A 529 -44.09 -2.45 -37.26
C ALA A 529 -44.06 -3.97 -37.48
N LYS A 530 -45.23 -4.63 -37.37
CA LYS A 530 -45.41 -6.07 -37.64
C LYS A 530 -45.53 -6.43 -39.13
N LYS A 531 -45.99 -5.48 -39.96
CA LYS A 531 -46.20 -5.69 -41.41
C LYS A 531 -44.95 -6.28 -42.08
N ASP A 532 -45.12 -7.28 -42.94
CA ASP A 532 -44.00 -8.04 -43.50
C ASP A 532 -43.02 -7.15 -44.30
N GLU A 533 -43.53 -6.12 -44.98
CA GLU A 533 -42.75 -5.12 -45.73
C GLU A 533 -41.90 -4.19 -44.83
N ASN A 534 -42.08 -4.28 -43.50
CA ASN A 534 -41.35 -3.50 -42.50
C ASN A 534 -40.51 -4.38 -41.54
N ARG A 535 -40.59 -5.71 -41.61
CA ARG A 535 -39.92 -6.60 -40.65
C ARG A 535 -38.38 -6.54 -40.77
N ASN A 536 -37.85 -6.40 -41.97
CA ASN A 536 -36.41 -6.18 -42.23
C ASN A 536 -35.89 -4.83 -41.68
N LYS A 537 -36.77 -3.82 -41.55
CA LYS A 537 -36.41 -2.50 -40.98
C LYS A 537 -36.33 -2.50 -39.44
N ASN A 538 -36.58 -3.64 -38.78
CA ASN A 538 -36.48 -3.80 -37.33
C ASN A 538 -35.24 -4.64 -36.97
N ARG A 539 -34.20 -4.04 -36.36
CA ARG A 539 -32.99 -4.79 -35.94
C ARG A 539 -33.29 -5.93 -34.94
N TYR A 540 -34.34 -5.77 -34.12
CA TYR A 540 -34.82 -6.82 -33.21
C TYR A 540 -36.35 -6.93 -33.26
N GLY A 541 -36.87 -8.15 -33.44
CA GLY A 541 -38.33 -8.40 -33.54
C GLY A 541 -39.14 -8.12 -32.27
N ASN A 542 -38.47 -7.99 -31.12
CA ASN A 542 -39.06 -7.65 -29.83
C ASN A 542 -38.91 -6.16 -29.44
N ILE A 543 -38.35 -5.32 -30.32
CA ILE A 543 -38.11 -3.88 -30.06
C ILE A 543 -38.63 -3.06 -31.25
N VAL A 544 -39.92 -2.77 -31.19
CA VAL A 544 -40.74 -2.20 -32.27
C VAL A 544 -41.32 -0.85 -31.88
N ALA A 545 -41.63 -0.01 -32.88
CA ALA A 545 -42.26 1.29 -32.65
C ALA A 545 -43.78 1.16 -32.50
N TYR A 546 -44.35 1.75 -31.44
CA TYR A 546 -45.81 1.85 -31.28
C TYR A 546 -46.45 2.81 -32.31
N ASP A 547 -47.64 2.51 -32.80
CA ASP A 547 -48.27 3.27 -33.90
C ASP A 547 -48.68 4.71 -33.55
N HIS A 548 -48.95 5.01 -32.27
CA HIS A 548 -49.41 6.32 -31.82
C HIS A 548 -48.28 7.35 -31.71
N THR A 549 -47.06 6.91 -31.33
CA THR A 549 -45.86 7.77 -31.23
C THR A 549 -44.87 7.58 -32.37
N ARG A 550 -45.09 6.64 -33.32
CA ARG A 550 -44.07 6.39 -34.36
C ARG A 550 -43.81 7.62 -35.23
N VAL A 551 -42.54 7.84 -35.55
CA VAL A 551 -42.14 8.79 -36.59
C VAL A 551 -42.64 8.27 -37.94
N ARG A 552 -43.13 9.18 -38.79
CA ARG A 552 -43.73 8.85 -40.09
C ARG A 552 -42.98 9.62 -41.17
N LEU A 553 -42.40 8.90 -42.13
CA LEU A 553 -41.67 9.48 -43.26
C LEU A 553 -42.64 9.80 -44.42
N PRO A 554 -42.28 10.72 -45.34
CA PRO A 554 -43.13 11.07 -46.46
C PRO A 554 -43.00 9.98 -47.52
N LEU A 555 -44.11 9.51 -48.08
CA LEU A 555 -44.11 8.47 -49.10
C LEU A 555 -43.28 8.89 -50.32
N LEU A 556 -42.45 7.97 -50.80
CA LEU A 556 -41.70 8.09 -52.05
C LEU A 556 -42.53 7.54 -53.20
N GLU A 557 -42.42 8.17 -54.38
CA GLU A 557 -43.07 7.68 -55.60
C GLU A 557 -42.58 6.25 -55.93
N GLY A 558 -43.52 5.33 -56.14
CA GLY A 558 -43.24 3.91 -56.38
C GLY A 558 -43.04 3.04 -55.12
N GLU A 559 -42.87 3.62 -53.92
CA GLU A 559 -42.68 2.87 -52.68
C GLU A 559 -43.81 3.12 -51.65
N PRO A 560 -44.97 2.44 -51.75
CA PRO A 560 -46.13 2.67 -50.88
C PRO A 560 -45.91 2.28 -49.40
N HIS A 561 -44.78 1.65 -49.06
CA HIS A 561 -44.39 1.26 -47.70
C HIS A 561 -43.15 2.02 -47.19
N SER A 562 -42.82 3.16 -47.81
CA SER A 562 -41.66 4.00 -47.44
C SER A 562 -41.91 4.97 -46.28
N ASP A 563 -43.07 4.92 -45.62
CA ASP A 563 -43.45 5.77 -44.49
C ASP A 563 -42.87 5.29 -43.14
N TYR A 564 -42.58 4.00 -43.02
CA TYR A 564 -42.11 3.40 -41.77
C TYR A 564 -40.59 3.41 -41.69
N ILE A 565 -40.11 4.10 -40.65
CA ILE A 565 -38.88 3.80 -39.92
C ILE A 565 -39.28 3.26 -38.54
N ASN A 566 -38.51 2.35 -37.97
CA ASN A 566 -38.65 2.04 -36.54
C ASN A 566 -38.10 3.26 -35.77
N ALA A 567 -38.96 4.18 -35.38
CA ALA A 567 -38.62 5.24 -34.45
C ALA A 567 -39.89 5.76 -33.75
N ASN A 568 -39.75 6.30 -32.54
CA ASN A 568 -40.82 6.97 -31.81
C ASN A 568 -40.39 8.38 -31.45
N TYR A 569 -41.34 9.31 -31.46
CA TYR A 569 -41.25 10.52 -30.66
C TYR A 569 -41.36 10.14 -29.17
N ILE A 570 -40.52 10.76 -28.35
CA ILE A 570 -40.78 10.96 -26.92
C ILE A 570 -41.12 12.44 -26.73
N ASP A 571 -42.32 12.73 -26.25
CA ASP A 571 -42.70 14.03 -25.70
C ASP A 571 -42.25 14.06 -24.22
N VAL A 572 -41.43 15.06 -23.85
CA VAL A 572 -40.97 15.28 -22.47
C VAL A 572 -41.95 16.16 -21.73
N ILE A 573 -42.74 15.56 -20.84
CA ILE A 573 -43.87 16.23 -20.13
C ILE A 573 -43.39 17.34 -19.17
N TYR A 574 -42.21 17.19 -18.56
CA TYR A 574 -41.67 18.09 -17.54
C TYR A 574 -40.73 19.20 -18.08
N ARG A 575 -40.62 19.38 -19.40
CA ARG A 575 -39.67 20.34 -20.01
C ARG A 575 -40.40 21.47 -20.73
N SER A 576 -39.99 22.71 -20.47
CA SER A 576 -40.45 23.90 -21.20
C SER A 576 -39.27 24.58 -21.91
N PRO A 577 -39.28 24.69 -23.25
CA PRO A 577 -40.27 24.15 -24.18
C PRO A 577 -40.24 22.60 -24.24
N PRO A 578 -41.34 21.95 -24.68
CA PRO A 578 -41.37 20.50 -24.84
C PRO A 578 -40.39 20.04 -25.93
N VAL A 579 -39.30 19.39 -25.53
CA VAL A 579 -38.37 18.76 -26.47
C VAL A 579 -38.94 17.41 -26.88
N ARG A 580 -39.17 17.26 -28.19
CA ARG A 580 -39.35 15.95 -28.81
C ARG A 580 -37.99 15.27 -28.99
N LEU A 581 -37.96 13.95 -28.84
CA LEU A 581 -36.78 13.13 -29.15
C LEU A 581 -37.17 12.02 -30.12
N SER A 582 -36.41 11.86 -31.20
CA SER A 582 -36.70 10.85 -32.25
C SER A 582 -35.81 9.62 -32.06
N LEU A 583 -36.40 8.50 -31.60
CA LEU A 583 -35.65 7.33 -31.12
C LEU A 583 -35.49 6.22 -32.15
N CYS A 584 -34.36 6.20 -32.86
CA CYS A 584 -34.01 5.05 -33.72
C CYS A 584 -33.48 3.87 -32.88
N PRO A 585 -33.84 2.60 -33.19
CA PRO A 585 -33.35 1.43 -32.47
C PRO A 585 -31.84 1.24 -32.64
N ALA A 586 -31.23 1.69 -33.72
CA ALA A 586 -29.86 1.31 -34.01
C ALA A 586 -29.07 2.45 -34.65
N GLY A 587 -27.74 2.33 -34.62
CA GLY A 587 -26.94 2.78 -35.76
C GLY A 587 -27.52 2.14 -37.03
N PRO A 588 -27.93 2.92 -38.03
CA PRO A 588 -28.80 2.45 -39.11
C PRO A 588 -28.25 1.22 -39.82
N MET A 589 -29.10 0.21 -40.00
CA MET A 589 -28.80 -0.95 -40.85
C MET A 589 -28.61 -0.48 -42.29
N GLN A 590 -27.84 -1.22 -43.09
CA GLN A 590 -27.52 -0.85 -44.47
C GLN A 590 -28.76 -0.57 -45.34
N GLU A 591 -29.87 -1.26 -45.08
CA GLU A 591 -31.17 -1.03 -45.73
C GLU A 591 -31.89 0.23 -45.21
N THR A 592 -31.79 0.53 -43.91
CA THR A 592 -32.49 1.65 -43.25
C THR A 592 -31.72 2.97 -43.26
N VAL A 593 -30.47 2.98 -43.75
CA VAL A 593 -29.59 4.16 -43.67
C VAL A 593 -30.10 5.36 -44.48
N ARG A 594 -30.76 5.09 -45.63
CA ARG A 594 -31.47 6.11 -46.42
C ARG A 594 -32.60 6.76 -45.60
N ASP A 595 -33.34 5.94 -44.87
CA ASP A 595 -34.55 6.33 -44.16
C ASP A 595 -34.23 7.06 -42.84
N PHE A 596 -33.11 6.72 -42.20
CA PHE A 596 -32.55 7.48 -41.08
C PHE A 596 -32.23 8.93 -41.47
N TRP A 597 -31.53 9.17 -42.59
CA TRP A 597 -31.23 10.54 -43.02
C TRP A 597 -32.45 11.27 -43.59
N ARG A 598 -33.44 10.56 -44.15
CA ARG A 598 -34.78 11.13 -44.45
C ARG A 598 -35.45 11.66 -43.18
N MET A 599 -35.38 10.91 -42.07
CA MET A 599 -35.89 11.34 -40.76
C MET A 599 -35.17 12.60 -40.26
N VAL A 600 -33.83 12.56 -40.18
CA VAL A 600 -32.99 13.69 -39.74
C VAL A 600 -33.30 14.97 -40.53
N TRP A 601 -33.49 14.85 -41.86
CA TRP A 601 -33.84 15.99 -42.71
C TRP A 601 -35.27 16.49 -42.51
N GLN A 602 -36.27 15.60 -42.39
CA GLN A 602 -37.67 16.04 -42.26
C GLN A 602 -37.92 16.76 -40.93
N GLU A 603 -37.30 16.28 -39.86
CA GLU A 603 -37.52 16.78 -38.50
C GLU A 603 -36.79 18.11 -38.24
N ASN A 604 -35.86 18.52 -39.11
CA ASN A 604 -34.92 19.62 -38.88
C ASN A 604 -34.00 19.39 -37.65
N SER A 605 -33.65 18.14 -37.37
CA SER A 605 -32.76 17.77 -36.27
C SER A 605 -31.34 18.30 -36.51
N ALA A 606 -30.83 19.18 -35.64
CA ALA A 606 -29.45 19.65 -35.67
C ALA A 606 -28.48 18.75 -34.89
N SER A 607 -29.00 17.87 -34.02
CA SER A 607 -28.22 17.05 -33.10
C SER A 607 -28.60 15.57 -33.16
N ILE A 608 -27.59 14.69 -33.23
CA ILE A 608 -27.71 13.24 -33.13
C ILE A 608 -26.90 12.77 -31.92
N VAL A 609 -27.52 12.05 -30.99
CA VAL A 609 -26.89 11.45 -29.81
C VAL A 609 -26.78 9.94 -30.00
N MET A 610 -25.55 9.42 -29.98
CA MET A 610 -25.22 8.01 -30.18
C MET A 610 -24.57 7.45 -28.91
N VAL A 611 -25.28 6.57 -28.20
CA VAL A 611 -24.86 6.01 -26.91
C VAL A 611 -24.47 4.52 -27.05
N THR A 612 -23.63 4.20 -28.03
CA THR A 612 -23.13 2.84 -28.30
C THR A 612 -21.86 2.90 -29.13
N ASN A 613 -20.93 1.98 -28.90
CA ASN A 613 -19.81 1.76 -29.81
C ASN A 613 -20.28 1.05 -31.11
N LEU A 614 -19.46 1.16 -32.16
CA LEU A 614 -19.64 0.46 -33.43
C LEU A 614 -18.96 -0.91 -33.39
N VAL A 615 -19.74 -1.98 -33.54
CA VAL A 615 -19.26 -3.37 -33.69
C VAL A 615 -19.71 -3.92 -35.05
N GLU A 616 -19.25 -3.30 -36.14
CA GLU A 616 -19.44 -3.83 -37.51
C GLU A 616 -18.42 -3.21 -38.49
N VAL A 617 -18.04 -3.96 -39.52
CA VAL A 617 -16.88 -3.65 -40.38
C VAL A 617 -17.16 -2.52 -41.38
N GLY A 618 -16.22 -1.58 -41.50
CA GLY A 618 -16.37 -0.38 -42.32
C GLY A 618 -16.64 -0.65 -43.81
N ARG A 619 -17.78 -0.15 -44.31
CA ARG A 619 -18.11 0.01 -45.73
C ARG A 619 -18.86 1.32 -45.94
N VAL A 620 -18.51 2.06 -46.99
CA VAL A 620 -19.13 3.36 -47.30
C VAL A 620 -20.46 3.17 -48.03
N SER A 621 -21.58 3.42 -47.35
CA SER A 621 -22.90 3.50 -47.99
C SER A 621 -23.04 4.81 -48.78
N ARG A 622 -22.94 4.74 -50.11
CA ARG A 622 -23.28 5.84 -51.00
C ARG A 622 -24.80 6.05 -51.01
N MET A 623 -25.26 7.28 -50.81
CA MET A 623 -26.69 7.63 -50.73
C MET A 623 -27.10 8.51 -51.92
N ASP A 624 -28.17 8.13 -52.63
CA ASP A 624 -28.58 8.83 -53.85
C ASP A 624 -29.49 10.04 -53.64
N TYR A 625 -29.93 10.32 -52.40
CA TYR A 625 -30.94 11.35 -52.08
C TYR A 625 -30.46 12.47 -51.15
N ILE A 626 -29.59 12.16 -50.18
CA ILE A 626 -29.04 13.12 -49.21
C ILE A 626 -27.53 12.97 -49.22
N LYS A 627 -26.82 14.08 -49.43
CA LYS A 627 -25.37 14.18 -49.34
C LYS A 627 -25.02 14.56 -47.90
N VAL A 628 -24.28 13.69 -47.22
CA VAL A 628 -23.68 13.95 -45.91
C VAL A 628 -22.18 14.08 -46.10
N THR A 629 -21.59 15.15 -45.57
CA THR A 629 -20.15 15.44 -45.67
C THR A 629 -19.63 15.70 -44.25
N LEU A 630 -18.62 14.95 -43.80
CA LEU A 630 -17.94 15.25 -42.55
C LEU A 630 -17.14 16.56 -42.72
N ILE A 631 -17.33 17.51 -41.80
CA ILE A 631 -16.56 18.75 -41.72
C ILE A 631 -15.42 18.55 -40.72
N GLU A 632 -15.75 18.09 -39.51
CA GLU A 632 -14.85 18.11 -38.35
C GLU A 632 -15.09 16.90 -37.43
N THR A 633 -14.10 16.55 -36.63
CA THR A 633 -14.20 15.50 -35.60
C THR A 633 -13.32 15.88 -34.41
N GLU A 634 -13.97 16.08 -33.26
CA GLU A 634 -13.35 16.41 -31.98
C GLU A 634 -13.31 15.14 -31.12
N PRO A 635 -12.15 14.47 -31.00
CA PRO A 635 -11.99 13.39 -30.03
C PRO A 635 -11.81 13.97 -28.62
N LEU A 636 -12.55 13.41 -27.67
CA LEU A 636 -12.40 13.57 -26.24
C LEU A 636 -12.31 12.16 -25.62
N ALA A 637 -11.94 12.06 -24.34
CA ALA A 637 -11.69 10.77 -23.71
C ALA A 637 -12.93 9.85 -23.69
N GLU A 638 -14.08 10.36 -23.26
CA GLU A 638 -15.29 9.55 -23.05
C GLU A 638 -16.32 9.62 -24.19
N TYR A 639 -16.14 10.56 -25.13
CA TYR A 639 -17.02 10.77 -26.27
C TYR A 639 -16.34 11.48 -27.44
N VAL A 640 -16.97 11.46 -28.61
CA VAL A 640 -16.49 12.14 -29.83
C VAL A 640 -17.59 13.02 -30.38
N ILE A 641 -17.29 14.28 -30.70
CA ILE A 641 -18.19 15.17 -31.45
C ILE A 641 -17.80 15.13 -32.93
N ARG A 642 -18.78 15.10 -33.84
CA ARG A 642 -18.56 15.17 -35.29
C ARG A 642 -19.52 16.14 -35.94
N THR A 643 -18.98 17.11 -36.67
CA THR A 643 -19.77 18.13 -37.37
C THR A 643 -19.92 17.74 -38.84
N PHE A 644 -21.15 17.75 -39.34
CA PHE A 644 -21.52 17.31 -40.68
C PHE A 644 -22.25 18.42 -41.44
N SER A 645 -21.93 18.57 -42.72
CA SER A 645 -22.76 19.27 -43.70
C SER A 645 -23.75 18.28 -44.32
N VAL A 646 -25.04 18.58 -44.22
CA VAL A 646 -26.12 17.79 -44.83
C VAL A 646 -26.81 18.60 -45.92
N GLN A 647 -27.00 18.01 -47.10
CA GLN A 647 -27.67 18.63 -48.23
C GLN A 647 -28.61 17.63 -48.92
N LYS A 648 -29.89 17.97 -49.05
CA LYS A 648 -30.85 17.21 -49.86
C LYS A 648 -30.63 17.47 -51.35
N LYS A 649 -30.55 16.41 -52.15
CA LYS A 649 -30.30 16.50 -53.60
C LYS A 649 -31.43 17.26 -54.30
N GLY A 650 -31.06 18.25 -55.10
CA GLY A 650 -32.02 19.14 -55.77
C GLY A 650 -32.60 20.23 -54.86
N HIS A 651 -32.02 20.49 -53.69
CA HIS A 651 -32.32 21.68 -52.87
C HIS A 651 -31.03 22.49 -52.65
N HIS A 652 -31.15 23.82 -52.59
CA HIS A 652 -30.01 24.71 -52.32
C HIS A 652 -29.67 24.83 -50.84
N GLU A 653 -30.58 24.40 -49.97
CA GLU A 653 -30.41 24.37 -48.52
C GLU A 653 -29.28 23.40 -48.11
N ILE A 654 -28.40 23.88 -47.24
CA ILE A 654 -27.35 23.11 -46.58
C ILE A 654 -27.52 23.35 -45.07
N ARG A 655 -27.52 22.28 -44.28
CA ARG A 655 -27.62 22.34 -42.82
C ARG A 655 -26.33 21.84 -42.18
N GLU A 656 -25.91 22.48 -41.10
CA GLU A 656 -24.94 21.90 -40.17
C GLU A 656 -25.67 20.95 -39.21
N LEU A 657 -25.02 19.84 -38.86
CA LEU A 657 -25.51 18.87 -37.90
C LEU A 657 -24.34 18.34 -37.06
N ARG A 658 -24.56 18.14 -35.75
CA ARG A 658 -23.57 17.57 -34.84
C ARG A 658 -23.99 16.19 -34.36
N GLN A 659 -23.08 15.22 -34.47
CA GLN A 659 -23.21 13.91 -33.82
C GLN A 659 -22.37 13.92 -32.54
N PHE A 660 -23.02 13.62 -31.42
CA PHE A 660 -22.41 13.40 -30.11
C PHE A 660 -22.37 11.89 -29.86
N HIS A 661 -21.17 11.31 -29.81
CA HIS A 661 -20.98 9.85 -29.76
C HIS A 661 -20.29 9.44 -28.46
N PHE A 662 -21.06 8.97 -27.48
CA PHE A 662 -20.55 8.50 -26.18
C PHE A 662 -19.96 7.10 -26.31
N THR A 663 -18.64 6.99 -26.14
CA THR A 663 -17.85 5.77 -26.37
C THR A 663 -17.60 4.96 -25.10
N SER A 664 -17.67 5.59 -23.92
CA SER A 664 -17.35 4.94 -22.63
C SER A 664 -18.50 4.12 -22.01
N TRP A 665 -19.54 3.78 -22.78
CA TRP A 665 -20.57 2.84 -22.30
C TRP A 665 -20.18 1.38 -22.63
N PRO A 666 -19.85 0.54 -21.63
CA PRO A 666 -19.38 -0.83 -21.86
C PRO A 666 -20.41 -1.71 -22.56
N ASP A 667 -19.96 -2.75 -23.27
CA ASP A 667 -20.85 -3.61 -24.07
C ASP A 667 -21.92 -4.32 -23.22
N HIS A 668 -21.54 -4.74 -22.02
CA HIS A 668 -22.44 -5.28 -20.99
C HIS A 668 -22.55 -4.32 -19.80
N GLY A 669 -23.74 -4.25 -19.20
CA GLY A 669 -24.02 -3.44 -18.01
C GLY A 669 -24.05 -1.93 -18.25
N VAL A 670 -23.47 -1.20 -17.29
CA VAL A 670 -23.50 0.26 -17.17
C VAL A 670 -22.09 0.82 -16.90
N PRO A 671 -21.81 2.11 -17.17
CA PRO A 671 -20.58 2.76 -16.74
C PRO A 671 -20.40 2.63 -15.23
N CYS A 672 -19.15 2.46 -14.76
CA CYS A 672 -18.85 2.35 -13.33
C CYS A 672 -19.21 3.62 -12.53
N TYR A 673 -19.23 4.77 -13.21
CA TYR A 673 -19.52 6.09 -12.64
C TYR A 673 -20.35 6.93 -13.62
N ALA A 674 -21.16 7.83 -13.10
CA ALA A 674 -22.00 8.69 -13.92
C ALA A 674 -21.28 9.91 -14.50
N THR A 675 -20.13 10.29 -13.91
CA THR A 675 -19.39 11.54 -14.16
C THR A 675 -19.29 11.91 -15.64
N GLY A 676 -18.84 10.99 -16.50
CA GLY A 676 -18.71 11.22 -17.94
C GLY A 676 -20.02 11.35 -18.70
N LEU A 677 -21.05 10.60 -18.31
CA LEU A 677 -22.39 10.74 -18.90
C LEU A 677 -23.02 12.08 -18.53
N LEU A 678 -22.78 12.58 -17.31
CA LEU A 678 -23.23 13.90 -16.87
C LEU A 678 -22.53 15.02 -17.65
N GLY A 679 -21.21 14.92 -17.86
CA GLY A 679 -20.46 15.82 -18.73
C GLY A 679 -20.97 15.80 -20.17
N PHE A 680 -21.21 14.60 -20.72
CA PHE A 680 -21.77 14.40 -22.05
C PHE A 680 -23.17 15.01 -22.22
N ILE A 681 -24.08 14.80 -21.26
CA ILE A 681 -25.43 15.40 -21.27
C ILE A 681 -25.34 16.94 -21.24
N ARG A 682 -24.47 17.51 -20.39
CA ARG A 682 -24.23 18.96 -20.34
C ARG A 682 -23.72 19.51 -21.68
N GLN A 683 -22.78 18.82 -22.32
CA GLN A 683 -22.24 19.24 -23.61
C GLN A 683 -23.28 19.14 -24.75
N VAL A 684 -24.14 18.12 -24.73
CA VAL A 684 -25.28 18.01 -25.67
C VAL A 684 -26.28 19.15 -25.46
N LYS A 685 -26.66 19.46 -24.21
CA LYS A 685 -27.54 20.59 -23.89
C LYS A 685 -26.95 21.92 -24.37
N PHE A 686 -25.65 22.15 -24.12
CA PHE A 686 -24.97 23.41 -24.43
C PHE A 686 -24.75 23.65 -25.93
N LEU A 687 -24.44 22.61 -26.72
CA LEU A 687 -24.13 22.74 -28.15
C LEU A 687 -25.34 22.51 -29.09
N ASN A 688 -26.53 22.22 -28.58
CA ASN A 688 -27.75 22.06 -29.38
C ASN A 688 -28.45 23.42 -29.62
N PRO A 689 -28.71 23.83 -30.88
CA PRO A 689 -29.39 25.10 -31.17
C PRO A 689 -30.83 25.15 -30.61
N PRO A 690 -31.29 26.31 -30.09
CA PRO A 690 -32.63 26.44 -29.49
C PRO A 690 -33.78 26.45 -30.53
N ASP A 691 -33.45 26.67 -31.80
CA ASP A 691 -34.35 26.66 -32.96
C ASP A 691 -34.32 25.32 -33.74
N ALA A 692 -33.54 24.34 -33.26
CA ALA A 692 -33.46 23.02 -33.88
C ALA A 692 -34.73 22.18 -33.66
N GLY A 693 -34.93 21.22 -34.58
CA GLY A 693 -35.88 20.14 -34.40
C GLY A 693 -35.44 19.10 -33.35
N PRO A 694 -36.23 18.02 -33.16
CA PRO A 694 -35.99 17.01 -32.12
C PRO A 694 -34.59 16.40 -32.18
N ILE A 695 -33.97 16.23 -31.02
CA ILE A 695 -32.67 15.54 -30.91
C ILE A 695 -32.89 14.06 -31.22
N VAL A 696 -32.09 13.50 -32.13
CA VAL A 696 -32.18 12.08 -32.53
C VAL A 696 -31.31 11.24 -31.61
N VAL A 697 -31.90 10.46 -30.71
CA VAL A 697 -31.15 9.65 -29.73
C VAL A 697 -31.21 8.17 -30.09
N HIS A 698 -30.06 7.50 -30.19
CA HIS A 698 -30.00 6.06 -30.49
C HIS A 698 -28.86 5.32 -29.76
N CYS A 699 -28.96 4.00 -29.70
CA CYS A 699 -27.89 3.11 -29.26
C CYS A 699 -27.87 1.85 -30.17
N SER A 700 -27.66 0.65 -29.63
CA SER A 700 -27.80 -0.62 -30.37
C SER A 700 -29.26 -1.09 -30.49
N ALA A 701 -30.10 -0.78 -29.49
CA ALA A 701 -31.55 -1.09 -29.45
C ALA A 701 -32.50 0.12 -29.30
N GLY A 702 -31.96 1.33 -29.04
CA GLY A 702 -32.72 2.57 -28.92
C GLY A 702 -33.79 2.55 -27.82
N ALA A 703 -33.48 1.87 -26.70
CA ALA A 703 -34.39 1.74 -25.56
C ALA A 703 -33.66 1.67 -24.20
N GLY A 704 -32.59 0.87 -24.09
CA GLY A 704 -31.82 0.73 -22.83
C GLY A 704 -30.96 1.96 -22.52
N ARG A 705 -29.73 1.98 -23.03
CA ARG A 705 -28.78 3.11 -22.88
C ARG A 705 -29.41 4.47 -23.28
N THR A 706 -30.21 4.46 -24.35
CA THR A 706 -31.02 5.60 -24.81
C THR A 706 -32.05 6.05 -23.77
N GLY A 707 -32.79 5.13 -23.14
CA GLY A 707 -33.72 5.46 -22.06
C GLY A 707 -33.01 6.01 -20.81
N CYS A 708 -31.77 5.56 -20.53
CA CYS A 708 -30.97 6.09 -19.43
C CYS A 708 -30.54 7.54 -19.68
N PHE A 709 -29.98 7.83 -20.86
CA PHE A 709 -29.62 9.19 -21.27
C PHE A 709 -30.81 10.15 -21.13
N ILE A 710 -31.99 9.72 -21.60
CA ILE A 710 -33.21 10.53 -21.59
C ILE A 710 -33.77 10.69 -20.18
N ALA A 711 -33.84 9.62 -19.37
CA ALA A 711 -34.30 9.72 -17.99
C ALA A 711 -33.43 10.67 -17.16
N VAL A 712 -32.10 10.62 -17.32
CA VAL A 712 -31.19 11.57 -16.66
C VAL A 712 -31.38 12.99 -17.22
N ASP A 713 -31.41 13.18 -18.54
CA ASP A 713 -31.62 14.50 -19.18
C ASP A 713 -32.85 15.25 -18.64
N ILE A 714 -33.97 14.53 -18.47
CA ILE A 714 -35.25 15.04 -17.94
C ILE A 714 -35.18 15.27 -16.43
N MET A 715 -34.65 14.32 -15.66
CA MET A 715 -34.64 14.41 -14.20
C MET A 715 -33.65 15.46 -13.67
N LEU A 716 -32.60 15.79 -14.43
CA LEU A 716 -31.77 16.96 -14.13
C LEU A 716 -32.55 18.27 -14.28
N ASP A 717 -33.35 18.42 -15.34
CA ASP A 717 -34.19 19.61 -15.49
C ASP A 717 -35.26 19.70 -14.39
N MET A 718 -35.85 18.57 -13.99
CA MET A 718 -36.81 18.53 -12.88
C MET A 718 -36.15 18.90 -11.53
N ALA A 719 -34.94 18.37 -11.26
CA ALA A 719 -34.19 18.70 -10.06
C ALA A 719 -33.81 20.20 -10.00
N GLU A 720 -33.39 20.78 -11.12
CA GLU A 720 -32.97 22.18 -11.22
C GLU A 720 -34.15 23.17 -11.17
N ASN A 721 -35.32 22.83 -11.74
CA ASN A 721 -36.47 23.74 -11.82
C ASN A 721 -37.51 23.54 -10.69
N GLU A 722 -37.71 22.31 -10.20
CA GLU A 722 -38.77 21.98 -9.23
C GLU A 722 -38.21 21.55 -7.85
N GLY A 723 -36.91 21.24 -7.73
CA GLY A 723 -36.30 20.75 -6.48
C GLY A 723 -36.72 19.32 -6.10
N VAL A 724 -37.33 18.59 -7.02
CA VAL A 724 -37.82 17.21 -6.89
C VAL A 724 -37.40 16.37 -8.10
N VAL A 725 -37.42 15.05 -7.95
CA VAL A 725 -37.21 14.08 -9.04
C VAL A 725 -38.24 12.94 -8.95
N ASP A 726 -38.73 12.49 -10.09
CA ASP A 726 -39.72 11.41 -10.19
C ASP A 726 -39.30 10.36 -11.23
N ILE A 727 -38.29 9.58 -10.85
CA ILE A 727 -37.58 8.66 -11.73
C ILE A 727 -38.50 7.49 -12.16
N PHE A 728 -39.34 7.00 -11.23
CA PHE A 728 -40.32 5.96 -11.50
C PHE A 728 -41.38 6.39 -12.51
N ASN A 729 -42.10 7.50 -12.26
CA ASN A 729 -43.15 7.93 -13.19
C ASN A 729 -42.54 8.41 -14.53
N CYS A 730 -41.34 9.02 -14.52
CA CYS A 730 -40.60 9.33 -15.75
C CYS A 730 -40.35 8.08 -16.60
N ILE A 731 -39.77 7.02 -16.04
CA ILE A 731 -39.46 5.79 -16.78
C ILE A 731 -40.73 5.03 -17.19
N ARG A 732 -41.80 5.09 -16.38
CA ARG A 732 -43.13 4.59 -16.77
C ARG A 732 -43.66 5.30 -18.02
N GLU A 733 -43.57 6.63 -18.10
CA GLU A 733 -44.03 7.36 -19.28
C GLU A 733 -43.11 7.20 -20.50
N LEU A 734 -41.80 7.04 -20.32
CA LEU A 734 -40.92 6.61 -21.40
C LEU A 734 -41.38 5.25 -21.97
N ARG A 735 -41.77 4.30 -21.11
CA ARG A 735 -42.33 2.99 -21.53
C ARG A 735 -43.73 3.06 -22.14
N SER A 736 -44.51 4.11 -21.84
CA SER A 736 -45.82 4.37 -22.47
C SER A 736 -45.69 4.93 -23.90
N GLN A 737 -44.51 5.48 -24.23
CA GLN A 737 -44.19 6.07 -25.54
C GLN A 737 -43.29 5.19 -26.44
N ARG A 738 -42.42 4.34 -25.87
CA ARG A 738 -41.65 3.32 -26.61
C ARG A 738 -41.39 2.05 -25.77
N VAL A 739 -41.33 0.88 -26.41
CA VAL A 739 -41.21 -0.41 -25.71
C VAL A 739 -39.85 -0.59 -25.00
N ASN A 740 -39.88 -1.13 -23.78
CA ASN A 740 -38.71 -1.48 -22.96
C ASN A 740 -37.69 -0.35 -22.75
N MET A 741 -38.13 0.91 -22.63
CA MET A 741 -37.25 2.02 -22.19
C MET A 741 -36.67 1.69 -20.80
N VAL A 742 -35.34 1.85 -20.64
CA VAL A 742 -34.53 1.35 -19.50
C VAL A 742 -34.66 -0.18 -19.33
N GLN A 743 -33.73 -0.91 -19.92
CA GLN A 743 -33.86 -2.34 -20.29
C GLN A 743 -33.41 -3.34 -19.21
N THR A 744 -32.68 -2.90 -18.18
CA THR A 744 -32.24 -3.74 -17.07
C THR A 744 -32.39 -3.04 -15.73
N GLU A 745 -32.42 -3.83 -14.64
CA GLU A 745 -32.37 -3.33 -13.26
C GLU A 745 -31.11 -2.48 -13.02
N GLU A 746 -29.95 -2.94 -13.50
CA GLU A 746 -28.67 -2.21 -13.45
C GLU A 746 -28.78 -0.81 -14.08
N GLN A 747 -29.47 -0.70 -15.22
CA GLN A 747 -29.74 0.59 -15.88
C GLN A 747 -30.68 1.48 -15.07
N TYR A 748 -31.62 0.90 -14.32
CA TYR A 748 -32.52 1.63 -13.42
C TYR A 748 -31.78 2.20 -12.20
N VAL A 749 -30.93 1.40 -11.56
CA VAL A 749 -30.07 1.83 -10.45
C VAL A 749 -29.06 2.89 -10.91
N PHE A 750 -28.47 2.72 -12.10
CA PHE A 750 -27.52 3.68 -12.66
C PHE A 750 -28.15 5.05 -12.96
N VAL A 751 -29.43 5.12 -13.39
CA VAL A 751 -30.14 6.40 -13.54
C VAL A 751 -30.28 7.11 -12.18
N HIS A 752 -30.62 6.38 -11.11
CA HIS A 752 -30.69 6.94 -9.76
C HIS A 752 -29.33 7.47 -9.27
N ASP A 753 -28.27 6.67 -9.44
CA ASP A 753 -26.90 7.08 -9.06
C ASP A 753 -26.38 8.27 -9.87
N ALA A 754 -26.75 8.37 -11.16
CA ALA A 754 -26.38 9.51 -11.99
C ALA A 754 -27.07 10.81 -11.56
N ILE A 755 -28.36 10.76 -11.25
CA ILE A 755 -29.10 11.92 -10.76
C ILE A 755 -28.59 12.31 -9.37
N LEU A 756 -28.31 11.35 -8.49
CA LEU A 756 -27.70 11.60 -7.17
C LEU A 756 -26.31 12.24 -7.28
N GLU A 757 -25.42 11.73 -8.13
CA GLU A 757 -24.10 12.31 -8.33
C GLU A 757 -24.22 13.76 -8.84
N ALA A 758 -25.12 14.03 -9.79
CA ALA A 758 -25.35 15.37 -10.30
C ALA A 758 -25.92 16.33 -9.25
N CYS A 759 -26.90 15.90 -8.46
CA CYS A 759 -27.49 16.70 -7.38
C CYS A 759 -26.50 17.02 -6.26
N LEU A 760 -25.57 16.09 -5.96
CA LEU A 760 -24.52 16.32 -4.96
C LEU A 760 -23.39 17.22 -5.48
N CYS A 761 -23.02 17.09 -6.76
CA CYS A 761 -21.89 17.82 -7.35
C CYS A 761 -22.26 19.21 -7.88
N GLY A 762 -23.51 19.42 -8.30
CA GLY A 762 -23.92 20.63 -9.00
C GLY A 762 -23.26 20.81 -10.37
N ASN A 763 -23.37 22.00 -10.96
CA ASN A 763 -22.67 22.38 -12.18
C ASN A 763 -21.45 23.25 -11.85
N THR A 764 -20.26 22.73 -12.11
CA THR A 764 -18.96 23.32 -11.74
C THR A 764 -18.16 23.85 -12.94
N ALA A 765 -18.75 23.82 -14.14
CA ALA A 765 -18.15 24.31 -15.36
C ALA A 765 -18.27 25.85 -15.47
N ILE A 766 -17.15 26.53 -15.69
CA ILE A 766 -17.03 27.99 -15.72
C ILE A 766 -16.43 28.43 -17.08
N PRO A 767 -17.02 29.39 -17.82
CA PRO A 767 -16.40 29.93 -19.02
C PRO A 767 -15.07 30.64 -18.73
N VAL A 768 -14.05 30.43 -19.56
CA VAL A 768 -12.70 31.02 -19.36
C VAL A 768 -12.72 32.55 -19.26
N CYS A 769 -13.62 33.21 -19.98
CA CYS A 769 -13.82 34.67 -19.91
C CYS A 769 -14.37 35.17 -18.55
N GLU A 770 -15.13 34.34 -17.85
CA GLU A 770 -15.74 34.68 -16.56
C GLU A 770 -14.94 34.15 -15.37
N PHE A 771 -14.07 33.16 -15.61
CA PHE A 771 -13.33 32.41 -14.59
C PHE A 771 -12.64 33.29 -13.54
N ARG A 772 -12.02 34.41 -13.94
CA ARG A 772 -11.38 35.35 -12.99
C ARG A 772 -12.36 35.96 -11.97
N ALA A 773 -13.59 36.28 -12.39
CA ALA A 773 -14.61 36.87 -11.53
C ALA A 773 -15.27 35.81 -10.65
N VAL A 774 -15.61 34.64 -11.24
CA VAL A 774 -16.18 33.51 -10.49
C VAL A 774 -15.19 33.01 -9.45
N TYR A 775 -13.92 32.78 -9.82
CA TYR A 775 -12.88 32.29 -8.89
C TYR A 775 -12.70 33.20 -7.66
N TYR A 776 -12.73 34.53 -7.84
CA TYR A 776 -12.65 35.48 -6.73
C TYR A 776 -13.84 35.33 -5.76
N ASN A 777 -15.04 35.13 -6.28
CA ASN A 777 -16.25 34.95 -5.48
C ASN A 777 -16.24 33.62 -4.73
N ILE A 778 -15.97 32.49 -5.41
CA ILE A 778 -16.00 31.15 -4.78
C ILE A 778 -14.84 30.92 -3.79
N SER A 779 -13.74 31.67 -3.93
CA SER A 779 -12.62 31.66 -2.98
C SER A 779 -12.87 32.50 -1.73
N ARG A 780 -13.88 33.40 -1.74
CA ARG A 780 -14.16 34.29 -0.62
C ARG A 780 -14.70 33.50 0.56
N ILE A 781 -14.11 33.70 1.74
CA ILE A 781 -14.62 33.11 2.98
C ILE A 781 -15.88 33.87 3.41
N ASP A 782 -16.96 33.12 3.68
CA ASP A 782 -18.16 33.63 4.34
C ASP A 782 -17.90 33.76 5.87
N PRO A 783 -18.06 34.97 6.45
CA PRO A 783 -17.88 35.20 7.89
C PRO A 783 -18.83 34.40 8.79
N GLN A 784 -19.99 33.92 8.29
CA GLN A 784 -20.96 33.18 9.11
C GLN A 784 -20.59 31.69 9.26
N THR A 785 -20.22 31.05 8.14
CA THR A 785 -19.87 29.61 8.11
C THR A 785 -18.38 29.33 8.33
N ASN A 786 -17.51 30.34 8.20
CA ASN A 786 -16.05 30.20 8.14
C ASN A 786 -15.62 29.15 7.07
N SER A 787 -16.33 29.15 5.95
CA SER A 787 -16.06 28.34 4.76
C SER A 787 -16.03 29.21 3.50
N SER A 788 -15.56 28.62 2.41
CA SER A 788 -15.65 29.20 1.07
C SER A 788 -16.10 28.11 0.11
N GLN A 789 -16.77 28.48 -0.98
CA GLN A 789 -17.33 27.49 -1.89
C GLN A 789 -16.26 26.51 -2.42
N VAL A 790 -15.01 26.94 -2.67
CA VAL A 790 -13.90 26.03 -3.04
C VAL A 790 -13.58 24.98 -1.95
N LYS A 791 -13.71 25.34 -0.67
CA LYS A 791 -13.55 24.43 0.47
C LYS A 791 -14.74 23.49 0.63
N ASP A 792 -15.94 23.93 0.24
CA ASP A 792 -17.17 23.12 0.31
C ASP A 792 -17.25 22.16 -0.88
N GLU A 793 -16.90 22.60 -2.09
CA GLU A 793 -16.66 21.76 -3.27
C GLU A 793 -15.62 20.67 -3.00
N PHE A 794 -14.51 20.97 -2.31
CA PHE A 794 -13.53 19.95 -1.92
C PHE A 794 -14.09 18.96 -0.88
N GLN A 795 -14.99 19.38 0.02
CA GLN A 795 -15.69 18.48 0.94
C GLN A 795 -16.67 17.57 0.18
N THR A 796 -17.49 18.13 -0.72
CA THR A 796 -18.36 17.38 -1.64
C THR A 796 -17.55 16.37 -2.43
N LEU A 797 -16.40 16.76 -2.99
CA LEU A 797 -15.49 15.86 -3.71
C LEU A 797 -15.06 14.67 -2.84
N ASN A 798 -14.73 14.89 -1.56
CA ASN A 798 -14.39 13.81 -0.62
C ASN A 798 -15.59 12.90 -0.30
N ILE A 799 -16.83 13.43 -0.32
CA ILE A 799 -18.07 12.65 -0.13
C ILE A 799 -18.39 11.80 -1.36
N VAL A 800 -18.26 12.34 -2.58
CA VAL A 800 -18.52 11.63 -3.85
C VAL A 800 -17.31 10.86 -4.40
N THR A 801 -16.18 10.84 -3.67
CA THR A 801 -15.02 9.99 -3.99
C THR A 801 -15.38 8.54 -3.70
N PRO A 802 -15.27 7.62 -4.68
CA PRO A 802 -15.64 6.22 -4.47
C PRO A 802 -14.84 5.55 -3.34
N ARG A 803 -15.52 4.91 -2.39
CA ARG A 803 -14.86 4.10 -1.35
C ARG A 803 -14.42 2.77 -1.94
N VAL A 804 -13.19 2.74 -2.45
CA VAL A 804 -12.49 1.52 -2.87
C VAL A 804 -12.48 0.51 -1.73
N ARG A 805 -12.97 -0.70 -2.01
CA ARG A 805 -13.08 -1.80 -1.07
C ARG A 805 -11.97 -2.84 -1.31
N PRO A 806 -11.75 -3.81 -0.38
CA PRO A 806 -10.78 -4.89 -0.61
C PRO A 806 -11.08 -5.72 -1.88
N GLU A 807 -12.36 -5.91 -2.22
CA GLU A 807 -12.76 -6.58 -3.46
C GLU A 807 -12.42 -5.79 -4.73
N ASP A 808 -12.34 -4.45 -4.67
CA ASP A 808 -11.95 -3.60 -5.81
C ASP A 808 -10.44 -3.62 -6.10
N CYS A 809 -9.60 -4.07 -5.15
CA CYS A 809 -8.14 -4.07 -5.23
C CYS A 809 -7.56 -5.49 -5.05
N SER A 810 -8.32 -6.52 -5.43
CA SER A 810 -8.01 -7.92 -5.16
C SER A 810 -6.64 -8.34 -5.71
N VAL A 811 -6.21 -7.80 -6.86
CA VAL A 811 -4.90 -8.11 -7.46
C VAL A 811 -3.75 -7.47 -6.66
N GLY A 812 -3.90 -6.20 -6.26
CA GLY A 812 -2.91 -5.51 -5.42
C GLY A 812 -2.77 -6.12 -4.02
N LEU A 813 -3.84 -6.72 -3.50
CA LEU A 813 -3.90 -7.38 -2.20
C LEU A 813 -3.40 -8.84 -2.20
N LEU A 814 -3.00 -9.41 -3.35
CA LEU A 814 -2.40 -10.75 -3.40
C LEU A 814 -1.04 -10.78 -2.66
N PRO A 815 -0.77 -11.76 -1.79
CA PRO A 815 0.49 -11.81 -1.02
C PRO A 815 1.78 -11.76 -1.86
N ARG A 816 1.74 -12.24 -3.11
CA ARG A 816 2.87 -12.18 -4.06
C ARG A 816 3.14 -10.79 -4.67
N ASN A 817 2.30 -9.81 -4.34
CA ASN A 817 2.37 -8.43 -4.83
C ASN A 817 2.58 -7.41 -3.69
N HIS A 818 2.53 -7.84 -2.41
CA HIS A 818 2.63 -6.92 -1.26
C HIS A 818 3.94 -6.15 -1.23
N ASP A 819 5.07 -6.78 -1.56
CA ASP A 819 6.39 -6.15 -1.61
C ASP A 819 6.55 -5.19 -2.81
N LYS A 820 5.67 -5.28 -3.82
CA LYS A 820 5.62 -4.35 -4.95
C LYS A 820 4.88 -3.06 -4.63
N ASN A 821 4.16 -2.99 -3.51
CA ASN A 821 3.38 -1.83 -3.10
C ASN A 821 4.16 -0.97 -2.11
N ARG A 822 4.26 0.34 -2.37
CA ARG A 822 4.89 1.29 -1.44
C ARG A 822 4.04 1.55 -0.20
N SER A 823 2.72 1.44 -0.33
CA SER A 823 1.77 1.35 0.78
C SER A 823 0.55 0.53 0.35
N MET A 824 0.01 -0.27 1.27
CA MET A 824 -1.21 -1.07 1.06
C MET A 824 -2.49 -0.23 1.16
N ASP A 825 -2.41 1.01 1.66
CA ASP A 825 -3.51 1.98 1.67
C ASP A 825 -3.63 2.75 0.33
N VAL A 826 -2.64 2.59 -0.55
CA VAL A 826 -2.40 3.41 -1.75
C VAL A 826 -2.42 2.55 -3.02
N LEU A 827 -3.39 1.62 -3.08
CA LEU A 827 -3.60 0.74 -4.22
C LEU A 827 -4.38 1.44 -5.34
N SER A 828 -4.36 0.86 -6.53
CA SER A 828 -5.27 1.19 -7.64
C SER A 828 -6.36 0.13 -7.73
N ALA A 829 -7.57 0.50 -8.15
CA ALA A 829 -8.63 -0.47 -8.40
C ALA A 829 -8.30 -1.38 -9.59
N ASP A 830 -8.66 -2.66 -9.51
CA ASP A 830 -8.28 -3.70 -10.46
C ASP A 830 -8.71 -3.37 -11.91
N ARG A 831 -9.88 -2.73 -12.07
CA ARG A 831 -10.41 -2.22 -13.35
C ARG A 831 -9.51 -1.18 -14.05
N CYS A 832 -8.60 -0.54 -13.32
CA CYS A 832 -7.68 0.50 -13.82
C CYS A 832 -6.22 0.02 -13.89
N LEU A 833 -5.92 -1.24 -13.49
CA LEU A 833 -4.54 -1.74 -13.46
C LEU A 833 -3.99 -1.96 -14.88
N PRO A 834 -2.78 -1.46 -15.19
CA PRO A 834 -2.03 -1.96 -16.32
C PRO A 834 -1.39 -3.31 -15.96
N PHE A 835 -1.57 -4.31 -16.84
CA PHE A 835 -0.99 -5.65 -16.69
C PHE A 835 0.21 -5.80 -17.62
N LEU A 836 1.36 -6.18 -17.05
CA LEU A 836 2.62 -6.32 -17.79
C LEU A 836 2.62 -7.58 -18.66
N ILE A 837 3.28 -7.50 -19.82
CA ILE A 837 3.41 -8.64 -20.72
C ILE A 837 4.52 -9.56 -20.17
N SER A 838 4.15 -10.79 -19.83
CA SER A 838 5.08 -11.87 -19.47
C SER A 838 5.37 -12.72 -20.70
N VAL A 839 6.63 -13.11 -20.88
CA VAL A 839 7.10 -13.89 -22.04
C VAL A 839 7.68 -15.23 -21.59
N ASP A 840 8.46 -15.24 -20.50
CA ASP A 840 9.31 -16.36 -20.08
C ASP A 840 8.88 -17.01 -18.75
N GLY A 841 7.56 -17.17 -18.54
CA GLY A 841 7.02 -17.87 -17.36
C GLY A 841 7.12 -17.10 -16.03
N GLU A 842 7.49 -15.82 -16.06
CA GLU A 842 7.45 -14.95 -14.87
C GLU A 842 6.03 -14.88 -14.29
N SER A 843 5.90 -15.07 -12.98
CA SER A 843 4.64 -15.33 -12.28
C SER A 843 3.87 -14.08 -11.81
N SER A 844 4.38 -12.87 -12.10
CA SER A 844 3.75 -11.61 -11.70
C SER A 844 3.72 -10.60 -12.83
N ASN A 845 2.54 -10.41 -13.40
CA ASN A 845 2.19 -9.36 -14.36
C ASN A 845 1.75 -8.03 -13.70
N TYR A 846 1.95 -7.88 -12.38
CA TYR A 846 1.44 -6.75 -11.58
C TYR A 846 2.48 -5.65 -11.31
N ILE A 847 2.02 -4.40 -11.37
CA ILE A 847 2.67 -3.17 -10.88
C ILE A 847 1.60 -2.21 -10.29
N ASN A 848 1.91 -1.51 -9.20
CA ASN A 848 0.99 -0.53 -8.59
C ASN A 848 0.93 0.78 -9.39
N ALA A 849 0.17 0.76 -10.47
CA ALA A 849 -0.11 1.91 -11.35
C ALA A 849 -1.61 1.98 -11.67
N ALA A 850 -2.06 3.03 -12.34
CA ALA A 850 -3.43 3.20 -12.82
C ALA A 850 -3.45 3.85 -14.21
N LEU A 851 -4.22 3.28 -15.13
CA LEU A 851 -4.59 3.90 -16.39
C LEU A 851 -5.57 5.05 -16.13
N MET A 852 -5.31 6.21 -16.71
CA MET A 852 -6.10 7.41 -16.50
C MET A 852 -6.24 8.23 -17.79
N ASP A 853 -7.42 8.76 -17.96
CA ASP A 853 -7.79 9.57 -19.11
C ASP A 853 -7.31 11.02 -18.92
N SER A 854 -7.10 11.72 -20.04
CA SER A 854 -7.05 13.19 -20.04
C SER A 854 -8.42 13.75 -20.41
N HIS A 855 -8.53 15.03 -20.77
CA HIS A 855 -9.77 15.54 -21.36
C HIS A 855 -9.92 15.03 -22.81
N LYS A 856 -8.81 15.03 -23.57
CA LYS A 856 -8.75 14.68 -24.98
C LYS A 856 -8.65 13.18 -25.27
N GLN A 857 -7.92 12.41 -24.46
CA GLN A 857 -7.50 11.04 -24.81
C GLN A 857 -7.77 10.01 -23.69
N PRO A 858 -8.34 8.83 -24.02
CA PRO A 858 -8.52 7.76 -23.06
C PRO A 858 -7.19 7.05 -22.77
N ALA A 859 -6.95 6.72 -21.50
CA ALA A 859 -5.70 6.17 -20.98
C ALA A 859 -4.44 6.95 -21.41
N ALA A 860 -4.52 8.29 -21.50
CA ALA A 860 -3.39 9.18 -21.83
C ALA A 860 -2.26 9.13 -20.80
N PHE A 861 -2.63 8.98 -19.52
CA PHE A 861 -1.72 8.91 -18.40
C PHE A 861 -1.63 7.50 -17.82
N ILE A 862 -0.44 7.15 -17.32
CA ILE A 862 -0.25 6.03 -16.40
C ILE A 862 0.31 6.58 -15.10
N VAL A 863 -0.53 6.70 -14.08
CA VAL A 863 -0.12 7.21 -12.77
C VAL A 863 0.40 6.07 -11.91
N THR A 864 1.62 6.21 -11.37
CA THR A 864 2.30 5.16 -10.61
C THR A 864 3.07 5.71 -9.42
N GLN A 865 3.40 4.86 -8.46
CA GLN A 865 4.32 5.17 -7.35
C GLN A 865 5.77 5.31 -7.86
N HIS A 866 6.63 6.03 -7.15
CA HIS A 866 8.06 6.06 -7.47
C HIS A 866 8.63 4.62 -7.39
N PRO A 867 9.33 4.12 -8.42
CA PRO A 867 9.77 2.72 -8.48
C PRO A 867 10.56 2.25 -7.26
N LEU A 868 10.15 1.12 -6.69
CA LEU A 868 10.89 0.45 -5.62
C LEU A 868 12.07 -0.33 -6.23
N PRO A 869 13.15 -0.62 -5.47
CA PRO A 869 14.31 -1.38 -5.99
C PRO A 869 13.97 -2.74 -6.60
N ASN A 870 12.94 -3.42 -6.11
CA ASN A 870 12.39 -4.68 -6.65
C ASN A 870 11.44 -4.49 -7.84
N THR A 871 10.95 -3.28 -8.13
CA THR A 871 10.00 -2.99 -9.22
C THR A 871 10.57 -2.14 -10.36
N MET A 872 11.87 -1.86 -10.40
CA MET A 872 12.48 -1.05 -11.47
C MET A 872 12.40 -1.72 -12.86
N ALA A 873 12.52 -3.05 -12.93
CA ALA A 873 12.31 -3.80 -14.16
C ALA A 873 10.85 -3.73 -14.63
N ASP A 874 9.91 -3.91 -13.72
CA ASP A 874 8.47 -3.81 -13.99
C ASP A 874 8.04 -2.40 -14.42
N PHE A 875 8.70 -1.36 -13.90
CA PHE A 875 8.49 0.01 -14.36
C PHE A 875 8.95 0.23 -15.82
N TRP A 876 10.13 -0.26 -16.21
CA TRP A 876 10.56 -0.13 -17.62
C TRP A 876 9.76 -1.02 -18.57
N ARG A 877 9.26 -2.17 -18.10
CA ARG A 877 8.26 -2.97 -18.83
C ARG A 877 6.96 -2.19 -19.03
N LEU A 878 6.45 -1.53 -18.00
CA LEU A 878 5.26 -0.67 -18.09
C LEU A 878 5.43 0.40 -19.17
N VAL A 879 6.56 1.11 -19.16
CA VAL A 879 6.92 2.14 -20.16
C VAL A 879 6.90 1.55 -21.58
N PHE A 880 7.50 0.38 -21.79
CA PHE A 880 7.60 -0.26 -23.11
C PHE A 880 6.28 -0.89 -23.59
N ASP A 881 5.66 -1.74 -22.77
CA ASP A 881 4.46 -2.51 -23.12
C ASP A 881 3.25 -1.60 -23.42
N TYR A 882 3.10 -0.48 -22.72
CA TYR A 882 1.97 0.46 -22.91
C TYR A 882 2.23 1.60 -23.92
N ASN A 883 3.37 1.58 -24.61
CA ASN A 883 3.81 2.63 -25.55
C ASN A 883 3.88 4.02 -24.92
N CYS A 884 4.64 4.15 -23.82
CA CYS A 884 4.85 5.44 -23.18
C CYS A 884 5.97 6.20 -23.90
N SER A 885 5.63 7.33 -24.53
CA SER A 885 6.60 8.26 -25.14
C SER A 885 7.30 9.15 -24.12
N SER A 886 6.74 9.28 -22.91
CA SER A 886 7.25 10.20 -21.91
C SER A 886 7.03 9.72 -20.47
N ILE A 887 7.87 10.23 -19.57
CA ILE A 887 7.83 9.99 -18.13
C ILE A 887 7.95 11.35 -17.42
N VAL A 888 7.04 11.66 -16.49
CA VAL A 888 7.08 12.84 -15.64
C VAL A 888 7.27 12.41 -14.19
N MET A 889 8.34 12.91 -13.57
CA MET A 889 8.74 12.65 -12.19
C MET A 889 8.59 13.93 -11.35
N LEU A 890 7.81 13.85 -10.26
CA LEU A 890 7.37 14.99 -9.44
C LEU A 890 7.90 14.95 -7.99
N ASN A 891 9.01 14.25 -7.77
CA ASN A 891 9.70 14.15 -6.49
C ASN A 891 11.23 14.26 -6.65
N GLU A 892 11.89 14.57 -5.54
CA GLU A 892 13.34 14.50 -5.40
C GLU A 892 13.80 13.03 -5.22
N MET A 893 15.12 12.83 -5.31
CA MET A 893 15.76 11.57 -4.93
C MET A 893 15.94 11.52 -3.41
N ASP A 894 15.48 10.46 -2.76
CA ASP A 894 15.62 10.28 -1.32
C ASP A 894 15.83 8.79 -0.99
N ALA A 895 17.04 8.45 -0.55
CA ALA A 895 17.41 7.09 -0.17
C ALA A 895 16.71 6.59 1.10
N ALA A 896 16.32 7.48 2.02
CA ALA A 896 15.57 7.12 3.24
C ALA A 896 14.13 6.73 2.90
N GLN A 897 13.54 7.34 1.86
CA GLN A 897 12.23 6.99 1.34
C GLN A 897 12.27 5.90 0.25
N LEU A 898 13.42 5.29 -0.06
CA LEU A 898 13.58 4.38 -1.22
C LEU A 898 13.13 5.02 -2.55
N CYS A 899 13.31 6.34 -2.69
CA CYS A 899 13.15 7.10 -3.92
C CYS A 899 14.48 7.09 -4.70
N MET A 900 14.87 5.89 -5.14
CA MET A 900 16.15 5.61 -5.79
C MET A 900 16.08 5.88 -7.30
N GLN A 901 17.23 6.21 -7.90
CA GLN A 901 17.39 6.37 -9.34
C GLN A 901 17.13 5.05 -10.08
N TYR A 902 16.34 5.11 -11.15
CA TYR A 902 15.94 3.96 -11.98
C TYR A 902 16.41 4.08 -13.44
N TRP A 903 17.27 5.03 -13.77
CA TRP A 903 17.74 5.31 -15.14
C TRP A 903 19.28 5.38 -15.22
N PRO A 904 19.91 5.10 -16.37
CA PRO A 904 21.36 5.30 -16.55
C PRO A 904 21.71 6.79 -16.72
N GLU A 905 22.82 7.25 -16.14
CA GLU A 905 23.38 8.59 -16.45
C GLU A 905 24.26 8.59 -17.70
N LYS A 906 24.87 7.45 -18.02
CA LYS A 906 25.86 7.25 -19.08
C LYS A 906 25.69 5.84 -19.65
N SER A 907 26.00 5.69 -20.94
CA SER A 907 25.83 4.45 -21.72
C SER A 907 24.44 3.80 -21.52
N SER A 908 24.36 2.47 -21.42
CA SER A 908 23.11 1.72 -21.29
C SER A 908 23.12 0.75 -20.11
N CYS A 909 21.93 0.42 -19.62
CA CYS A 909 21.71 -0.47 -18.49
C CYS A 909 20.46 -1.33 -18.77
N CYS A 910 20.43 -2.56 -18.25
CA CYS A 910 19.31 -3.49 -18.45
C CYS A 910 18.48 -3.64 -17.17
N TYR A 911 17.17 -3.42 -17.29
CA TYR A 911 16.20 -3.52 -16.21
C TYR A 911 15.26 -4.69 -16.51
N GLY A 912 15.69 -5.90 -16.14
CA GLY A 912 15.07 -7.13 -16.63
C GLY A 912 15.27 -7.26 -18.16
N PRO A 913 14.21 -7.53 -18.94
CA PRO A 913 14.32 -7.68 -20.40
C PRO A 913 14.48 -6.34 -21.15
N ILE A 914 14.27 -5.20 -20.50
CA ILE A 914 14.33 -3.87 -21.15
C ILE A 914 15.74 -3.30 -21.03
N GLN A 915 16.41 -3.07 -22.16
CA GLN A 915 17.62 -2.25 -22.20
C GLN A 915 17.22 -0.78 -22.34
N VAL A 916 17.84 0.08 -21.53
CA VAL A 916 17.65 1.53 -21.49
C VAL A 916 18.99 2.19 -21.74
N GLU A 917 19.06 3.09 -22.70
CA GLU A 917 20.27 3.77 -23.17
C GLU A 917 20.10 5.28 -23.08
N PHE A 918 21.05 5.95 -22.44
CA PHE A 918 21.09 7.40 -22.33
C PHE A 918 21.54 8.04 -23.65
N ILE A 919 20.70 8.91 -24.22
CA ILE A 919 20.98 9.62 -25.47
C ILE A 919 21.42 11.06 -25.20
N SER A 920 20.67 11.81 -24.39
CA SER A 920 20.97 13.22 -24.09
C SER A 920 20.26 13.70 -22.81
N ALA A 921 20.68 14.86 -22.30
CA ALA A 921 19.98 15.59 -21.25
C ALA A 921 20.12 17.12 -21.44
N ASP A 922 19.09 17.86 -21.02
CA ASP A 922 19.10 19.31 -20.87
C ASP A 922 18.45 19.73 -19.53
N ILE A 923 18.89 20.86 -18.98
CA ILE A 923 18.35 21.43 -17.74
C ILE A 923 17.90 22.86 -18.03
N ASP A 924 16.68 23.20 -17.64
CA ASP A 924 16.06 24.52 -17.85
C ASP A 924 15.11 24.84 -16.69
N GLU A 925 15.25 26.04 -16.10
CA GLU A 925 14.65 26.44 -14.82
C GLU A 925 14.64 25.28 -13.78
N ASP A 926 13.44 24.82 -13.40
CA ASP A 926 13.16 23.77 -12.41
C ASP A 926 12.99 22.37 -13.04
N ILE A 927 13.42 22.16 -14.29
CA ILE A 927 13.16 20.94 -15.08
C ILE A 927 14.48 20.32 -15.57
N ILE A 928 14.74 19.07 -15.18
CA ILE A 928 15.78 18.23 -15.78
C ILE A 928 15.11 17.30 -16.80
N ASN A 929 15.58 17.34 -18.04
CA ASN A 929 15.03 16.60 -19.17
C ASN A 929 16.10 15.58 -19.62
N ARG A 930 15.69 14.36 -19.96
CA ARG A 930 16.59 13.30 -20.47
C ARG A 930 15.90 12.56 -21.61
N ILE A 931 16.62 12.20 -22.66
CA ILE A 931 16.11 11.33 -23.72
C ILE A 931 16.75 9.96 -23.58
N PHE A 932 15.92 8.93 -23.52
CA PHE A 932 16.34 7.53 -23.49
C PHE A 932 15.92 6.80 -24.76
N ARG A 933 16.79 5.93 -25.28
CA ARG A 933 16.39 4.87 -26.21
C ARG A 933 16.12 3.61 -25.40
N ILE A 934 14.97 2.98 -25.61
CA ILE A 934 14.59 1.72 -24.95
C ILE A 934 14.29 0.63 -25.98
N CYS A 935 14.68 -0.60 -25.68
CA CYS A 935 14.34 -1.78 -26.49
C CYS A 935 14.11 -3.00 -25.59
N ASN A 936 13.25 -3.91 -26.03
CA ASN A 936 12.98 -5.16 -25.33
C ASN A 936 13.87 -6.27 -25.91
N MET A 937 14.86 -6.71 -25.14
CA MET A 937 15.84 -7.72 -25.55
C MET A 937 15.23 -9.13 -25.68
N ALA A 938 14.10 -9.39 -25.00
CA ALA A 938 13.32 -10.62 -25.16
C ALA A 938 12.33 -10.55 -26.34
N ARG A 939 12.08 -9.35 -26.90
CA ARG A 939 11.19 -9.13 -28.05
C ARG A 939 11.83 -8.17 -29.09
N PRO A 940 12.96 -8.53 -29.73
CA PRO A 940 13.71 -7.60 -30.60
C PRO A 940 12.91 -7.10 -31.82
N GLN A 941 11.91 -7.87 -32.26
CA GLN A 941 11.00 -7.48 -33.35
C GLN A 941 10.09 -6.28 -33.00
N ASP A 942 9.91 -5.97 -31.71
CA ASP A 942 9.14 -4.80 -31.25
C ASP A 942 9.91 -3.47 -31.46
N GLY A 943 11.18 -3.55 -31.90
CA GLY A 943 12.03 -2.41 -32.21
C GLY A 943 12.60 -1.67 -30.99
N TYR A 944 13.04 -0.44 -31.23
CA TYR A 944 13.39 0.52 -30.19
C TYR A 944 12.39 1.67 -30.17
N ARG A 945 12.28 2.36 -29.02
CA ARG A 945 11.46 3.56 -28.85
C ARG A 945 12.27 4.65 -28.16
N LEU A 946 11.92 5.91 -28.40
CA LEU A 946 12.49 7.06 -27.71
C LEU A 946 11.52 7.49 -26.60
N VAL A 947 12.06 7.80 -25.42
CA VAL A 947 11.26 8.24 -24.26
C VAL A 947 11.88 9.49 -23.66
N GLN A 948 11.11 10.58 -23.56
CA GLN A 948 11.55 11.78 -22.86
C GLN A 948 11.15 11.73 -21.39
N HIS A 949 12.14 11.78 -20.52
CA HIS A 949 12.01 11.81 -19.06
C HIS A 949 12.15 13.24 -18.55
N PHE A 950 11.09 13.76 -17.97
CA PHE A 950 11.04 15.05 -17.31
C PHE A 950 11.08 14.85 -15.79
N GLN A 951 12.03 15.47 -15.10
CA GLN A 951 12.12 15.50 -13.65
C GLN A 951 11.97 16.93 -13.16
N PHE A 952 10.88 17.19 -12.43
CA PHE A 952 10.57 18.51 -11.88
C PHE A 952 11.14 18.65 -10.46
N ILE A 953 12.13 19.53 -10.31
CA ILE A 953 12.77 19.82 -9.02
C ILE A 953 12.13 21.02 -8.29
N GLY A 954 11.29 21.80 -8.97
CA GLY A 954 10.57 22.96 -8.43
C GLY A 954 9.46 22.65 -7.41
N TRP A 955 9.40 21.44 -6.86
CA TRP A 955 8.38 20.99 -5.90
C TRP A 955 9.02 20.30 -4.67
N PRO A 956 9.52 21.07 -3.68
CA PRO A 956 10.21 20.51 -2.53
C PRO A 956 9.36 19.54 -1.72
N ALA A 957 9.97 18.49 -1.15
CA ALA A 957 9.25 17.43 -0.42
C ALA A 957 8.31 17.95 0.70
N TYR A 958 8.66 19.06 1.36
CA TYR A 958 7.92 19.66 2.47
C TYR A 958 6.78 20.62 2.05
N ARG A 959 6.32 20.59 0.79
CA ARG A 959 5.21 21.42 0.29
C ARG A 959 4.18 20.64 -0.53
N ASP A 960 2.92 21.00 -0.33
CA ASP A 960 1.76 20.58 -1.12
C ASP A 960 1.67 21.25 -2.50
N THR A 961 2.54 22.23 -2.77
CA THR A 961 2.57 23.03 -4.01
C THR A 961 3.99 23.25 -4.52
N PRO A 962 4.18 23.39 -5.85
CA PRO A 962 5.39 23.94 -6.46
C PRO A 962 5.80 25.31 -5.88
N LEU A 963 7.08 25.66 -6.04
CA LEU A 963 7.63 26.98 -5.76
C LEU A 963 7.24 28.00 -6.85
N SER A 964 7.48 27.64 -8.11
CA SER A 964 7.17 28.46 -9.28
C SER A 964 5.91 27.97 -9.98
N LYS A 965 4.94 28.87 -10.17
CA LYS A 965 3.73 28.57 -10.97
C LYS A 965 4.00 28.53 -12.47
N ARG A 966 4.94 29.37 -12.92
CA ARG A 966 5.38 29.44 -14.32
C ARG A 966 6.07 28.14 -14.74
N SER A 967 6.88 27.55 -13.87
CA SER A 967 7.78 26.46 -14.26
C SER A 967 7.08 25.09 -14.31
N ILE A 968 5.99 24.88 -13.55
CA ILE A 968 5.09 23.74 -13.79
C ILE A 968 4.26 23.90 -15.07
N LEU A 969 3.86 25.12 -15.46
CA LEU A 969 3.21 25.37 -16.76
C LEU A 969 4.18 25.22 -17.94
N GLN A 970 5.46 25.56 -17.77
CA GLN A 970 6.50 25.25 -18.76
C GLN A 970 6.70 23.74 -18.94
N LEU A 971 6.64 22.95 -17.85
CA LEU A 971 6.69 21.49 -17.93
C LEU A 971 5.51 20.92 -18.76
N VAL A 972 4.29 21.41 -18.52
CA VAL A 972 3.11 21.00 -19.32
C VAL A 972 3.28 21.39 -20.80
N ARG A 973 3.80 22.59 -21.10
CA ARG A 973 4.08 23.02 -22.48
C ARG A 973 5.21 22.21 -23.14
N ARG A 974 6.26 21.84 -22.41
CA ARG A 974 7.35 20.96 -22.88
C ARG A 974 6.83 19.56 -23.19
N LEU A 975 6.00 18.98 -22.30
CA LEU A 975 5.35 17.69 -22.52
C LEU A 975 4.45 17.70 -23.75
N ALA A 976 3.55 18.69 -23.88
CA ALA A 976 2.66 18.81 -25.03
C ALA A 976 3.44 18.90 -26.36
N LYS A 977 4.50 19.71 -26.40
CA LYS A 977 5.39 19.81 -27.57
C LYS A 977 6.08 18.49 -27.91
N TRP A 978 6.54 17.73 -26.90
CA TRP A 978 7.14 16.41 -27.16
C TRP A 978 6.12 15.45 -27.78
N GLN A 979 4.89 15.41 -27.25
CA GLN A 979 3.82 14.55 -27.77
C GLN A 979 3.40 14.93 -29.20
N GLU A 980 3.37 16.23 -29.53
CA GLU A 980 3.15 16.72 -30.91
C GLU A 980 4.28 16.32 -31.88
N GLN A 981 5.51 16.16 -31.36
CA GLN A 981 6.71 15.82 -32.15
C GLN A 981 7.06 14.32 -32.12
N TYR A 982 6.21 13.46 -31.55
CA TYR A 982 6.50 12.05 -31.36
C TYR A 982 6.01 11.19 -32.54
N ASP A 983 6.92 10.83 -33.45
CA ASP A 983 6.65 9.98 -34.63
C ASP A 983 6.11 8.56 -34.31
N GLY A 984 6.08 8.16 -33.03
CA GLY A 984 5.65 6.83 -32.57
C GLY A 984 4.15 6.65 -32.30
N GLY A 985 3.29 7.55 -32.80
CA GLY A 985 1.84 7.52 -32.65
C GLY A 985 1.35 8.03 -31.28
N ASP A 986 0.16 7.60 -30.84
CA ASP A 986 -0.39 7.99 -29.53
C ASP A 986 0.46 7.43 -28.37
N GLY A 987 1.41 8.25 -27.92
CA GLY A 987 2.38 7.93 -26.89
C GLY A 987 1.91 8.34 -25.49
N ARG A 988 1.87 7.38 -24.56
CA ARG A 988 1.40 7.64 -23.18
C ARG A 988 2.41 8.41 -22.33
N THR A 989 1.89 9.11 -21.33
CA THR A 989 2.71 9.80 -20.32
C THR A 989 2.65 9.03 -19.00
N VAL A 990 3.76 8.45 -18.55
CA VAL A 990 3.84 7.92 -17.17
C VAL A 990 4.03 9.09 -16.22
N VAL A 991 3.21 9.22 -15.17
CA VAL A 991 3.31 10.32 -14.20
C VAL A 991 3.47 9.76 -12.79
N HIS A 992 4.60 10.04 -12.13
CA HIS A 992 4.85 9.55 -10.78
C HIS A 992 5.35 10.61 -9.81
N CYS A 993 5.03 10.34 -8.55
CA CYS A 993 5.59 10.96 -7.36
C CYS A 993 5.82 9.82 -6.35
N LEU A 994 6.19 10.11 -5.09
CA LEU A 994 6.36 9.10 -4.04
C LEU A 994 5.29 7.99 -4.09
N THR A 995 4.02 8.36 -3.95
CA THR A 995 2.84 7.47 -3.87
C THR A 995 2.09 7.24 -5.19
N GLY A 996 2.30 8.07 -6.21
CA GLY A 996 1.39 8.13 -7.37
C GLY A 996 0.03 8.75 -7.04
N GLY A 997 0.01 9.70 -6.11
CA GLY A 997 -1.19 10.37 -5.60
C GLY A 997 -1.20 11.88 -5.84
N GLY A 998 -1.23 12.66 -4.76
CA GLY A 998 -1.54 14.09 -4.76
C GLY A 998 -0.80 14.92 -5.82
N ARG A 999 0.52 14.75 -5.97
CA ARG A 999 1.31 15.48 -6.97
C ARG A 999 1.01 15.03 -8.39
N SER A 1000 1.00 13.72 -8.65
CA SER A 1000 0.64 13.15 -9.96
C SER A 1000 -0.74 13.59 -10.40
N GLY A 1001 -1.73 13.53 -9.50
CA GLY A 1001 -3.09 13.98 -9.80
C GLY A 1001 -3.22 15.48 -10.01
N THR A 1002 -2.44 16.29 -9.30
CA THR A 1002 -2.41 17.74 -9.57
C THR A 1002 -1.82 18.01 -10.96
N PHE A 1003 -0.77 17.29 -11.37
CA PHE A 1003 -0.19 17.43 -12.71
C PHE A 1003 -1.14 16.95 -13.82
N CYS A 1004 -1.72 15.75 -13.70
CA CYS A 1004 -2.71 15.23 -14.65
C CYS A 1004 -3.95 16.13 -14.75
N ALA A 1005 -4.38 16.75 -13.64
CA ALA A 1005 -5.44 17.75 -13.64
C ALA A 1005 -5.04 18.99 -14.45
N ILE A 1006 -3.85 19.58 -14.22
CA ILE A 1006 -3.38 20.75 -15.00
C ILE A 1006 -3.33 20.44 -16.51
N CYS A 1007 -2.84 19.26 -16.90
CA CYS A 1007 -2.81 18.85 -18.31
C CYS A 1007 -4.23 18.77 -18.92
N SER A 1008 -5.15 18.04 -18.27
CA SER A 1008 -6.53 17.85 -18.73
C SER A 1008 -7.31 19.17 -18.77
N ILE A 1009 -7.07 20.03 -17.78
CA ILE A 1009 -7.63 21.38 -17.70
C ILE A 1009 -7.10 22.28 -18.83
N ASN A 1010 -5.81 22.20 -19.16
CA ASN A 1010 -5.22 22.95 -20.27
C ASN A 1010 -5.79 22.48 -21.63
N GLU A 1011 -6.02 21.18 -21.81
CA GLU A 1011 -6.75 20.63 -22.96
C GLU A 1011 -8.19 21.19 -23.03
N MET A 1012 -8.91 21.22 -21.92
CA MET A 1012 -10.28 21.77 -21.83
C MET A 1012 -10.36 23.28 -22.17
N ILE A 1013 -9.40 24.09 -21.71
CA ILE A 1013 -9.28 25.49 -22.13
C ILE A 1013 -9.10 25.58 -23.65
N GLN A 1014 -8.19 24.78 -24.21
CA GLN A 1014 -7.81 24.84 -25.63
C GLN A 1014 -8.89 24.32 -26.59
N GLN A 1015 -9.66 23.31 -26.17
CA GLN A 1015 -10.71 22.71 -27.01
C GLN A 1015 -12.10 23.32 -26.79
N GLN A 1016 -12.46 23.67 -25.56
CA GLN A 1016 -13.83 24.04 -25.19
C GLN A 1016 -13.97 25.46 -24.61
N ASN A 1017 -12.86 26.16 -24.32
CA ASN A 1017 -12.87 27.49 -23.68
C ASN A 1017 -13.63 27.52 -22.33
N ILE A 1018 -13.63 26.39 -21.63
CA ILE A 1018 -14.33 26.12 -20.36
C ILE A 1018 -13.33 25.61 -19.31
N VAL A 1019 -13.71 25.75 -18.05
CA VAL A 1019 -12.96 25.37 -16.85
C VAL A 1019 -13.86 24.53 -15.94
N ASP A 1020 -13.54 23.24 -15.73
CA ASP A 1020 -14.17 22.45 -14.68
C ASP A 1020 -13.14 21.65 -13.87
N VAL A 1021 -12.67 22.29 -12.79
CA VAL A 1021 -11.64 21.72 -11.89
C VAL A 1021 -12.24 20.58 -11.05
N PHE A 1022 -13.47 20.72 -10.58
CA PHE A 1022 -14.13 19.71 -9.76
C PHE A 1022 -14.37 18.43 -10.57
N HIS A 1023 -14.96 18.53 -11.76
CA HIS A 1023 -15.20 17.39 -12.65
C HIS A 1023 -13.88 16.70 -13.01
N THR A 1024 -12.84 17.46 -13.39
CA THR A 1024 -11.53 16.88 -13.72
C THR A 1024 -10.95 16.06 -12.57
N VAL A 1025 -10.96 16.59 -11.34
CA VAL A 1025 -10.42 15.86 -10.18
C VAL A 1025 -11.32 14.68 -9.78
N LYS A 1026 -12.66 14.80 -9.91
CA LYS A 1026 -13.61 13.70 -9.71
C LYS A 1026 -13.36 12.54 -10.68
N THR A 1027 -13.17 12.82 -11.98
CA THR A 1027 -12.81 11.80 -12.98
C THR A 1027 -11.48 11.11 -12.66
N LEU A 1028 -10.45 11.85 -12.24
CA LEU A 1028 -9.18 11.25 -11.79
C LEU A 1028 -9.37 10.37 -10.52
N ARG A 1029 -10.20 10.81 -9.56
CA ARG A 1029 -10.50 10.09 -8.32
C ARG A 1029 -11.34 8.83 -8.51
N ASN A 1030 -12.15 8.76 -9.56
CA ASN A 1030 -12.89 7.55 -9.95
C ASN A 1030 -11.94 6.37 -10.29
N ASN A 1031 -10.74 6.66 -10.81
CA ASN A 1031 -9.72 5.66 -11.12
C ASN A 1031 -8.74 5.40 -9.95
N LYS A 1032 -8.36 6.44 -9.19
CA LYS A 1032 -7.48 6.32 -8.01
C LYS A 1032 -7.83 7.37 -6.95
N THR A 1033 -8.30 6.94 -5.78
CA THR A 1033 -9.03 7.79 -4.81
C THR A 1033 -8.24 8.97 -4.24
N HIS A 1034 -6.93 8.80 -4.08
CA HIS A 1034 -6.00 9.78 -3.49
C HIS A 1034 -5.37 10.70 -4.56
N MET A 1035 -6.15 11.07 -5.58
CA MET A 1035 -5.74 12.06 -6.59
C MET A 1035 -6.12 13.46 -6.11
N VAL A 1036 -5.13 14.37 -6.08
CA VAL A 1036 -5.23 15.71 -5.46
C VAL A 1036 -5.66 15.61 -3.98
N GLU A 1037 -4.71 15.26 -3.12
CA GLU A 1037 -4.94 14.87 -1.71
C GLU A 1037 -5.35 16.03 -0.78
N THR A 1038 -4.99 17.28 -1.11
CA THR A 1038 -5.22 18.43 -0.21
C THR A 1038 -5.98 19.59 -0.86
N LEU A 1039 -6.73 20.34 -0.05
CA LEU A 1039 -7.31 21.64 -0.41
C LEU A 1039 -6.23 22.68 -0.80
N VAL A 1040 -5.03 22.54 -0.24
CA VAL A 1040 -3.87 23.37 -0.56
C VAL A 1040 -3.30 23.04 -1.94
N SER A 1041 -3.68 21.90 -2.55
CA SER A 1041 -3.38 21.55 -3.95
C SER A 1041 -4.48 21.97 -4.94
N THR A 1042 -5.75 22.15 -4.51
CA THR A 1042 -6.83 22.66 -5.40
C THR A 1042 -6.82 24.18 -5.58
N SER A 1043 -6.50 24.97 -4.55
CA SER A 1043 -6.33 26.43 -4.73
C SER A 1043 -5.26 26.78 -5.79
N PRO A 1044 -4.09 26.09 -5.85
CA PRO A 1044 -3.18 26.17 -6.98
C PRO A 1044 -3.81 25.84 -8.32
N LEU A 1045 -4.60 24.76 -8.47
CA LEU A 1045 -5.29 24.43 -9.74
C LEU A 1045 -6.04 25.66 -10.28
N CYS A 1046 -6.93 26.23 -9.47
CA CYS A 1046 -7.69 27.41 -9.87
C CYS A 1046 -6.80 28.67 -10.07
N THR A 1047 -5.65 28.77 -9.41
CA THR A 1047 -4.71 29.90 -9.58
C THR A 1047 -3.61 29.66 -10.63
N TYR A 1048 -3.51 28.46 -11.23
CA TYR A 1048 -2.70 28.21 -12.43
C TYR A 1048 -3.44 28.71 -13.67
N MET A 1049 -4.77 28.58 -13.67
CA MET A 1049 -5.66 29.05 -14.74
C MET A 1049 -5.84 30.57 -14.79
N TRP A 1050 -5.20 31.28 -13.86
CA TRP A 1050 -5.13 32.74 -13.81
C TRP A 1050 -3.85 33.28 -14.49
N LEU A 1051 -2.95 32.41 -14.97
CA LEU A 1051 -1.61 32.70 -15.53
C LEU A 1051 -1.44 32.19 -16.98
#